data_AF-P27189-F1
#
_entry.id   AF-P27189-F1
#
_cell.length_a   1.000
_cell.length_b   1.000
_cell.length_c   1.000
_cell.angle_alpha   90.00
_cell.angle_beta   90.00
_cell.angle_gamma   90.00
#
_symmetry.space_group_name_H-M   'P 1'
#
loop_
_entity.id
_entity.type
_entity.pdbx_description
1 polymer ?
#
loop_
_entity_poly.entity_id
_entity_poly.type
_entity_poly.pdbx_seq_one_letter_code
_entity_poly.pdbx_strand_id
1 'polypeptide(L)'
;MAEVKKPFHEQVAERLIEQLKAGTAPWQKPWEPGMPGSFIPLNPTTGKRYKGINAIQLMAQGHADPRWMTYKQAAAAGAQVRRGEKGTPIQYWKFSEEQTKTDEQTGKPVLDANGDPVKVTVQLERPRVFFATVFNAEQIDGLPPLERKEQTWSAVERAEHILAASGATIRHGEHDRAFYRPSTDSIHLPDKGQFPSADNYYATALHELGHWTGHPSRLDRDLAHPFGSEGYAKEELRAEIASMILGDELGIGHDPGQHAAYVGSWIKALQEDPLEIFRAAADAEKIQDFVLAFEQKQIQEQTTQQAIEPAQGATMEQQQDQVARPAIAPADELIAQTLRMYRAGAEPAEGNQSLAALTETTLGFELPADWTGRVQVQANVEVEHDGERSVVPAGDREPEFWGVYANHAWGGHQWLADFAGPDAQTNAEALADRLAVIDAYATANEYEQAAKFARIHEERVRRDPNSTDEDRVAAKEARKAAEGTAMLHDEDLQRRIADYEREQQEMAQAMNAAEQPAAAQAPAKPERAYLNVPFKEKDEVKALGARWDRQERAWYVPAGVDPAPFAKWAREGATAAVEARAEAQPTQPTAERPNAAQERVYLAVPYGERQVAKAAGAQWDKVAKSWYAGPNADMGKLQRWLPDNVPTQQSPAVTPEDEFAEALKSMGCVVTPGGEHPIMDGKKHRIETEGDKKGEKSGFYVGHLDGHPAGYIKNNRTGVEMKWKAKGYALDPAEKAKMQAEAAAKLAARAEEQERQHEATAQRIGRQAQSLVPITEPTPYLRDKGLQVHAGVLTDQEGQKTYIPAYDADGKQWTMQYIQEDGTKRFAKDSRKEGCFHVVGGMDALAAAPALVIGEGYATAATVAEALGHATVAAFDSGNLQAVAEALHAKFPDKPVVIAGDDDRQVQITQGVNPGRTKAQEAAKAVGGKAIFPIFAPGENAYPKELPPITPENYRNHLHAEKRLADAAAGKVQLSEADTAKLKESLLNDGQLAALSNMKKHTDFNDLSERSSLGKDGVERQVRSAVGKVLLDEGQRQKVQQLKQQDIEQQEQRQRRARTY
;
A
#
# COMPACT_ATOMS: atom_id res chain seq x y z
N MET A 1 2.40 -31.17 -36.22
CA MET A 1 2.50 -30.98 -34.75
C MET A 1 2.75 -29.51 -34.49
N ALA A 2 2.06 -28.88 -33.55
CA ALA A 2 2.38 -27.50 -33.18
C ALA A 2 3.58 -27.50 -32.24
N GLU A 3 4.67 -26.82 -32.60
CA GLU A 3 5.80 -26.62 -31.68
C GLU A 3 5.32 -25.89 -30.42
N VAL A 4 5.63 -26.48 -29.26
CA VAL A 4 5.37 -25.85 -27.97
C VAL A 4 6.36 -24.69 -27.83
N LYS A 5 5.87 -23.46 -28.00
CA LYS A 5 6.69 -22.26 -27.81
C LYS A 5 7.11 -22.16 -26.35
N LYS A 6 8.42 -22.00 -26.11
CA LYS A 6 8.98 -21.76 -24.78
C LYS A 6 8.33 -20.53 -24.11
N PRO A 7 8.15 -20.52 -22.78
CA PRO A 7 7.77 -19.33 -22.02
C PRO A 7 8.61 -18.08 -22.34
N PHE A 8 8.03 -16.89 -22.14
CA PHE A 8 8.72 -15.62 -22.41
C PHE A 8 10.01 -15.46 -21.59
N HIS A 9 9.98 -15.84 -20.30
CA HIS A 9 11.15 -15.73 -19.44
C HIS A 9 12.31 -16.64 -19.89
N GLU A 10 12.03 -17.87 -20.30
CA GLU A 10 13.02 -18.75 -20.94
C GLU A 10 13.59 -18.13 -22.22
N GLN A 11 12.75 -17.61 -23.14
CA GLN A 11 13.23 -16.99 -24.38
C GLN A 11 14.11 -15.75 -24.15
N VAL A 12 13.88 -15.00 -23.09
CA VAL A 12 14.70 -13.83 -22.71
C VAL A 12 15.99 -14.31 -22.06
N ALA A 13 15.92 -15.23 -21.10
CA ALA A 13 17.09 -15.78 -20.41
C ALA A 13 18.03 -16.52 -21.38
N GLU A 14 17.52 -17.34 -22.30
CA GLU A 14 18.34 -18.05 -23.30
C GLU A 14 19.11 -17.08 -24.20
N ARG A 15 18.45 -16.03 -24.72
CA ARG A 15 19.13 -14.98 -25.50
C ARG A 15 20.22 -14.29 -24.68
N LEU A 16 19.93 -13.96 -23.42
CA LEU A 16 20.91 -13.31 -22.55
C LEU A 16 22.04 -14.24 -22.15
N ILE A 17 21.81 -15.55 -22.00
CA ILE A 17 22.84 -16.57 -21.80
C ILE A 17 23.75 -16.69 -23.04
N GLU A 18 23.18 -16.68 -24.25
CA GLU A 18 23.94 -16.65 -25.50
C GLU A 18 24.81 -15.38 -25.60
N GLN A 19 24.25 -14.23 -25.26
CA GLN A 19 24.97 -12.96 -25.24
C GLN A 19 26.04 -12.90 -24.15
N LEU A 20 25.78 -13.43 -22.95
CA LEU A 20 26.75 -13.56 -21.86
C LEU A 20 27.95 -14.42 -22.27
N LYS A 21 27.69 -15.56 -22.95
CA LYS A 21 28.74 -16.42 -23.53
C LYS A 21 29.55 -15.73 -24.62
N ALA A 22 28.92 -14.81 -25.37
CA ALA A 22 29.55 -14.04 -26.43
C ALA A 22 30.20 -12.72 -25.95
N GLY A 23 30.07 -12.33 -24.68
CA GLY A 23 30.55 -11.04 -24.17
C GLY A 23 29.76 -9.84 -24.73
N THR A 24 28.48 -10.01 -25.05
CA THR A 24 27.64 -9.01 -25.76
C THR A 24 26.33 -8.69 -25.05
N ALA A 25 26.13 -9.16 -23.81
CA ALA A 25 24.94 -8.79 -23.03
C ALA A 25 24.93 -7.27 -22.79
N PRO A 26 23.76 -6.62 -22.60
CA PRO A 26 23.68 -5.16 -22.49
C PRO A 26 24.61 -4.55 -21.44
N TRP A 27 24.72 -5.16 -20.26
CA TRP A 27 25.60 -4.74 -19.16
C TRP A 27 27.05 -5.22 -19.30
N GLN A 28 27.38 -6.04 -20.31
CA GLN A 28 28.77 -6.39 -20.66
C GLN A 28 29.36 -5.51 -21.77
N LYS A 29 28.56 -4.63 -22.37
CA LYS A 29 29.07 -3.68 -23.36
C LYS A 29 29.65 -2.46 -22.62
N PRO A 30 30.83 -1.96 -23.01
CA PRO A 30 31.24 -0.63 -22.61
C PRO A 30 30.30 0.39 -23.24
N TRP A 31 29.84 1.34 -22.44
CA TRP A 31 29.03 2.47 -22.90
C TRP A 31 29.80 3.76 -22.60
N GLU A 32 30.18 4.48 -23.65
CA GLU A 32 31.09 5.63 -23.56
C GLU A 32 30.44 6.84 -22.85
N PRO A 33 31.16 7.57 -21.98
CA PRO A 33 30.67 8.78 -21.34
C PRO A 33 30.25 9.84 -22.36
N GLY A 34 29.20 10.61 -22.06
CA GLY A 34 28.77 11.75 -22.88
C GLY A 34 28.28 11.43 -24.31
N MET A 35 28.03 10.17 -24.66
CA MET A 35 27.40 9.81 -25.94
C MET A 35 26.03 10.51 -26.08
N PRO A 36 25.80 11.35 -27.11
CA PRO A 36 24.57 12.13 -27.19
C PRO A 36 23.32 11.26 -27.40
N GLY A 37 22.49 11.19 -26.36
CA GLY A 37 21.23 10.44 -26.32
C GLY A 37 21.32 9.12 -25.56
N SER A 38 20.36 8.89 -24.65
CA SER A 38 20.23 7.67 -23.82
C SER A 38 20.29 6.39 -24.67
N PHE A 39 21.07 5.42 -24.21
CA PHE A 39 21.12 4.07 -24.80
C PHE A 39 20.03 3.15 -24.23
N ILE A 40 19.34 3.56 -23.15
CA ILE A 40 18.23 2.80 -22.58
C ILE A 40 16.98 2.97 -23.47
N PRO A 41 16.33 1.85 -23.88
CA PRO A 41 15.11 1.89 -24.68
C PRO A 41 14.01 2.78 -24.10
N LEU A 42 13.41 3.60 -24.95
CA LEU A 42 12.32 4.53 -24.59
C LEU A 42 11.16 4.49 -25.58
N ASN A 43 9.97 4.85 -25.12
CA ASN A 43 8.77 4.94 -25.96
C ASN A 43 8.53 6.40 -26.40
N PRO A 44 8.78 6.77 -27.67
CA PRO A 44 8.77 8.17 -28.10
C PRO A 44 7.38 8.82 -28.05
N THR A 45 6.29 8.04 -28.06
CA THR A 45 4.92 8.57 -27.88
C THR A 45 4.66 9.04 -26.44
N THR A 46 5.49 8.63 -25.47
CA THR A 46 5.28 8.93 -24.05
C THR A 46 6.47 9.64 -23.37
N GLY A 47 7.62 9.72 -24.04
CA GLY A 47 8.89 10.19 -23.49
C GLY A 47 9.52 9.26 -22.42
N LYS A 48 8.84 8.19 -22.00
CA LYS A 48 9.30 7.34 -20.89
C LYS A 48 10.25 6.24 -21.35
N ARG A 49 11.35 6.03 -20.61
CA ARG A 49 12.18 4.83 -20.72
C ARG A 49 11.39 3.57 -20.33
N TYR A 50 11.66 2.45 -20.99
CA TYR A 50 11.21 1.14 -20.51
C TYR A 50 11.98 0.80 -19.22
N LYS A 51 11.33 0.07 -18.30
CA LYS A 51 11.92 -0.34 -17.02
C LYS A 51 12.21 -1.85 -16.94
N GLY A 52 13.24 -2.20 -16.17
CA GLY A 52 13.60 -3.56 -15.78
C GLY A 52 13.86 -4.47 -16.98
N ILE A 53 13.32 -5.70 -16.92
CA ILE A 53 13.58 -6.71 -17.94
C ILE A 53 13.20 -6.29 -19.37
N ASN A 54 12.25 -5.37 -19.54
CA ASN A 54 11.88 -4.87 -20.86
C ASN A 54 13.01 -4.02 -21.47
N ALA A 55 13.65 -3.15 -20.68
CA ALA A 55 14.79 -2.38 -21.15
C ALA A 55 15.91 -3.31 -21.60
N ILE A 56 16.26 -4.29 -20.77
CA ILE A 56 17.29 -5.30 -21.06
C ILE A 56 16.96 -6.10 -22.34
N GLN A 57 15.76 -6.65 -22.45
CA GLN A 57 15.34 -7.46 -23.61
C GLN A 57 15.31 -6.66 -24.91
N LEU A 58 15.04 -5.35 -24.84
CA LEU A 58 15.07 -4.45 -26.00
C LEU A 58 16.52 -4.07 -26.37
N MET A 59 17.39 -3.74 -25.41
CA MET A 59 18.83 -3.55 -25.65
C MET A 59 19.49 -4.79 -26.25
N ALA A 60 19.07 -5.98 -25.78
CA ALA A 60 19.51 -7.28 -26.29
C ALA A 60 19.15 -7.53 -27.77
N GLN A 61 18.35 -6.69 -28.43
CA GLN A 61 18.11 -6.80 -29.88
C GLN A 61 19.22 -6.14 -30.72
N GLY A 62 20.07 -5.30 -30.12
CA GLY A 62 21.26 -4.74 -30.77
C GLY A 62 21.02 -3.60 -31.78
N HIS A 63 19.83 -2.98 -31.77
CA HIS A 63 19.57 -1.74 -32.50
C HIS A 63 20.31 -0.55 -31.85
N ALA A 64 20.63 0.47 -32.65
CA ALA A 64 21.32 1.69 -32.24
C ALA A 64 20.35 2.86 -31.95
N ASP A 65 19.15 2.87 -32.52
CA ASP A 65 18.10 3.81 -32.11
C ASP A 65 17.41 3.31 -30.81
N PRO A 66 17.34 4.11 -29.73
CA PRO A 66 16.71 3.68 -28.46
C PRO A 66 15.17 3.72 -28.52
N ARG A 67 14.55 4.20 -29.60
CA ARG A 67 13.10 4.38 -29.67
C ARG A 67 12.38 3.08 -30.05
N TRP A 68 11.46 2.63 -29.18
CA TRP A 68 10.65 1.43 -29.37
C TRP A 68 9.16 1.71 -29.16
N MET A 69 8.34 1.34 -30.14
CA MET A 69 6.88 1.59 -30.10
C MET A 69 6.07 0.44 -30.71
N THR A 70 4.80 0.33 -30.34
CA THR A 70 3.90 -0.68 -30.96
C THR A 70 3.55 -0.29 -32.41
N TYR A 71 3.12 -1.26 -33.23
CA TYR A 71 2.62 -0.99 -34.59
C TYR A 71 1.55 0.12 -34.61
N LYS A 72 0.66 0.13 -33.60
CA LYS A 72 -0.40 1.16 -33.49
C LYS A 72 0.15 2.55 -33.20
N GLN A 73 1.22 2.65 -32.41
CA GLN A 73 1.88 3.93 -32.13
C GLN A 73 2.62 4.46 -33.37
N ALA A 74 3.30 3.59 -34.12
CA ALA A 74 3.91 3.97 -35.40
C ALA A 74 2.85 4.52 -36.37
N ALA A 75 1.76 3.76 -36.58
CA ALA A 75 0.67 4.17 -37.47
C ALA A 75 -0.02 5.48 -37.03
N ALA A 76 -0.18 5.70 -35.72
CA ALA A 76 -0.73 6.95 -35.19
C ALA A 76 0.21 8.15 -35.41
N ALA A 77 1.53 7.94 -35.46
CA ALA A 77 2.53 8.96 -35.78
C ALA A 77 2.74 9.14 -37.31
N GLY A 78 1.85 8.61 -38.16
CA GLY A 78 1.98 8.65 -39.62
C GLY A 78 3.09 7.77 -40.20
N ALA A 79 3.71 6.92 -39.37
CA ALA A 79 4.86 6.10 -39.72
C ALA A 79 4.48 4.61 -39.91
N GLN A 80 5.26 3.88 -40.71
CA GLN A 80 4.92 2.52 -41.15
C GLN A 80 6.05 1.53 -40.84
N VAL A 81 5.74 0.51 -40.02
CA VAL A 81 6.62 -0.65 -39.84
C VAL A 81 6.84 -1.33 -41.19
N ARG A 82 8.09 -1.53 -41.62
CA ARG A 82 8.39 -2.13 -42.92
C ARG A 82 7.88 -3.56 -43.04
N ARG A 83 7.45 -3.92 -44.26
CA ARG A 83 6.92 -5.25 -44.54
C ARG A 83 8.00 -6.32 -44.37
N GLY A 84 7.78 -7.25 -43.44
CA GLY A 84 8.67 -8.36 -43.14
C GLY A 84 9.47 -8.20 -41.85
N GLU A 85 9.50 -7.00 -41.28
CA GLU A 85 10.10 -6.73 -39.96
C GLU A 85 9.41 -7.55 -38.86
N LYS A 86 10.20 -7.99 -37.88
CA LYS A 86 9.72 -8.74 -36.71
C LYS A 86 9.85 -7.86 -35.49
N GLY A 87 8.73 -7.64 -34.81
CA GLY A 87 8.70 -6.90 -33.54
C GLY A 87 9.10 -7.78 -32.35
N THR A 88 9.60 -7.12 -31.31
CA THR A 88 10.07 -7.73 -30.07
C THR A 88 8.95 -7.75 -29.02
N PRO A 89 8.69 -8.90 -28.36
CA PRO A 89 7.73 -8.96 -27.27
C PRO A 89 8.29 -8.33 -25.98
N ILE A 90 7.43 -7.58 -25.28
CA ILE A 90 7.64 -7.03 -23.94
C ILE A 90 6.48 -7.44 -23.04
N GLN A 91 6.67 -7.41 -21.72
CA GLN A 91 5.63 -7.71 -20.74
C GLN A 91 5.29 -6.51 -19.85
N TYR A 92 4.04 -6.38 -19.42
CA TYR A 92 3.64 -5.36 -18.45
C TYR A 92 2.53 -5.89 -17.52
N TRP A 93 2.48 -5.37 -16.30
CA TRP A 93 1.48 -5.75 -15.32
C TRP A 93 0.30 -4.78 -15.34
N LYS A 94 -0.90 -5.31 -15.57
CA LYS A 94 -2.16 -4.56 -15.46
C LYS A 94 -2.75 -4.82 -14.08
N PHE A 95 -2.93 -3.76 -13.31
CA PHE A 95 -3.47 -3.78 -11.93
C PHE A 95 -4.98 -3.48 -11.88
N SER A 96 -5.49 -2.72 -12.84
CA SER A 96 -6.92 -2.40 -12.98
C SER A 96 -7.38 -2.58 -14.43
N GLU A 97 -8.66 -2.82 -14.66
CA GLU A 97 -9.26 -2.83 -16.00
C GLU A 97 -10.56 -2.02 -16.05
N GLU A 98 -10.78 -1.33 -17.16
CA GLU A 98 -12.09 -0.74 -17.45
C GLU A 98 -13.10 -1.87 -17.71
N GLN A 99 -14.17 -1.90 -16.92
CA GLN A 99 -15.33 -2.73 -17.16
C GLN A 99 -16.54 -1.83 -17.42
N THR A 100 -17.46 -2.27 -18.28
CA THR A 100 -18.77 -1.63 -18.39
C THR A 100 -19.48 -1.74 -17.04
N LYS A 101 -19.84 -0.59 -16.46
CA LYS A 101 -20.65 -0.51 -15.25
C LYS A 101 -21.97 -1.20 -15.53
N THR A 102 -22.33 -2.16 -14.70
CA THR A 102 -23.63 -2.82 -14.75
C THR A 102 -24.48 -2.37 -13.58
N ASP A 103 -25.77 -2.21 -13.84
CA ASP A 103 -26.76 -1.91 -12.81
C ASP A 103 -26.98 -3.15 -11.94
N GLU A 104 -26.84 -3.02 -10.62
CA GLU A 104 -26.81 -4.16 -9.69
C GLU A 104 -28.17 -4.88 -9.55
N GLN A 105 -29.28 -4.22 -9.90
CA GLN A 105 -30.62 -4.80 -9.82
C GLN A 105 -31.04 -5.50 -11.12
N THR A 106 -30.62 -4.98 -12.27
CA THR A 106 -31.08 -5.42 -13.60
C THR A 106 -30.02 -6.18 -14.41
N GLY A 107 -28.74 -6.11 -14.02
CA GLY A 107 -27.61 -6.72 -14.72
C GLY A 107 -27.30 -6.09 -16.09
N LYS A 108 -27.97 -4.99 -16.47
CA LYS A 108 -27.78 -4.30 -17.74
C LYS A 108 -26.62 -3.29 -17.66
N PRO A 109 -25.98 -2.94 -18.79
CA PRO A 109 -25.07 -1.80 -18.84
C PRO A 109 -25.74 -0.52 -18.35
N VAL A 110 -25.08 0.21 -17.46
CA VAL A 110 -25.42 1.61 -17.17
C VAL A 110 -24.94 2.42 -18.37
N LEU A 111 -25.85 3.10 -19.04
CA LEU A 111 -25.54 4.00 -20.15
C LEU A 111 -25.32 5.41 -19.61
N ASP A 112 -24.47 6.19 -20.26
CA ASP A 112 -24.34 7.62 -20.00
C ASP A 112 -25.43 8.41 -20.74
N ALA A 113 -25.34 9.74 -20.71
CA ALA A 113 -26.30 10.61 -21.38
C ALA A 113 -26.36 10.36 -22.90
N ASN A 114 -25.30 9.84 -23.53
CA ASN A 114 -25.16 9.64 -24.97
C ASN A 114 -25.48 8.20 -25.40
N GLY A 115 -26.08 7.38 -24.52
CA GLY A 115 -26.34 5.96 -24.81
C GLY A 115 -25.10 5.06 -24.78
N ASP A 116 -23.91 5.62 -24.50
CA ASP A 116 -22.67 4.86 -24.44
C ASP A 116 -22.53 4.12 -23.10
N PRO A 117 -22.04 2.85 -23.07
CA PRO A 117 -21.90 2.12 -21.82
C PRO A 117 -20.83 2.74 -20.90
N VAL A 118 -21.27 3.28 -19.75
CA VAL A 118 -20.40 3.86 -18.71
C VAL A 118 -19.32 2.85 -18.33
N LYS A 119 -18.06 3.26 -18.39
CA LYS A 119 -16.94 2.43 -17.93
C LYS A 119 -16.50 2.81 -16.52
N VAL A 120 -16.24 1.80 -15.70
CA VAL A 120 -15.64 1.92 -14.37
C VAL A 120 -14.30 1.21 -14.34
N THR A 121 -13.30 1.83 -13.72
CA THR A 121 -11.98 1.22 -13.52
C THR A 121 -12.05 0.31 -12.30
N VAL A 122 -12.08 -1.01 -12.54
CA VAL A 122 -12.13 -2.04 -11.50
C VAL A 122 -10.70 -2.51 -11.19
N GLN A 123 -10.31 -2.49 -9.91
CA GLN A 123 -9.04 -3.08 -9.48
C GLN A 123 -9.11 -4.61 -9.60
N LEU A 124 -8.10 -5.21 -10.22
CA LEU A 124 -8.02 -6.66 -10.40
C LEU A 124 -7.61 -7.32 -9.07
N GLU A 125 -8.38 -8.29 -8.57
CA GLU A 125 -8.05 -9.11 -7.38
C GLU A 125 -6.61 -9.67 -7.41
N ARG A 126 -6.07 -9.90 -8.60
CA ARG A 126 -4.66 -10.23 -8.85
C ARG A 126 -4.18 -9.49 -10.10
N PRO A 127 -3.03 -8.79 -10.04
CA PRO A 127 -2.43 -8.20 -11.24
C PRO A 127 -2.21 -9.25 -12.32
N ARG A 128 -2.45 -8.88 -13.58
CA ARG A 128 -2.31 -9.77 -14.74
C ARG A 128 -1.13 -9.32 -15.59
N VAL A 129 -0.26 -10.25 -15.96
CA VAL A 129 0.75 -9.99 -16.99
C VAL A 129 0.07 -9.95 -18.37
N PHE A 130 0.37 -8.90 -19.11
CA PHE A 130 0.02 -8.72 -20.51
C PHE A 130 1.30 -8.63 -21.33
N PHE A 131 1.20 -8.99 -22.61
CA PHE A 131 2.30 -8.85 -23.57
C PHE A 131 1.93 -7.81 -24.62
N ALA A 132 2.93 -7.05 -25.08
CA ALA A 132 2.83 -6.19 -26.25
C ALA A 132 4.00 -6.50 -27.20
N THR A 133 3.80 -6.24 -28.49
CA THR A 133 4.87 -6.32 -29.49
C THR A 133 5.26 -4.90 -29.89
N VAL A 134 6.53 -4.57 -29.73
CA VAL A 134 7.12 -3.28 -30.11
C VAL A 134 8.13 -3.46 -31.24
N PHE A 135 8.31 -2.43 -32.03
CA PHE A 135 9.26 -2.35 -33.15
C PHE A 135 10.23 -1.22 -32.85
N ASN A 136 11.49 -1.42 -33.23
CA ASN A 136 12.50 -0.38 -33.12
C ASN A 136 12.25 0.70 -34.20
N ALA A 137 12.63 1.95 -33.94
CA ALA A 137 12.51 3.01 -34.94
C ALA A 137 13.28 2.71 -36.24
N GLU A 138 14.39 1.97 -36.20
CA GLU A 138 15.09 1.49 -37.39
C GLU A 138 14.20 0.62 -38.29
N GLN A 139 13.18 -0.05 -37.75
CA GLN A 139 12.23 -0.92 -38.46
C GLN A 139 11.03 -0.17 -39.06
N ILE A 140 10.97 1.15 -38.87
CA ILE A 140 9.79 1.98 -39.16
C ILE A 140 10.18 3.11 -40.10
N ASP A 141 9.53 3.18 -41.26
CA ASP A 141 9.71 4.28 -42.21
C ASP A 141 8.78 5.45 -41.83
N GLY A 142 9.24 6.69 -42.02
CA GLY A 142 8.45 7.91 -41.77
C GLY A 142 8.53 8.49 -40.36
N LEU A 143 9.36 7.93 -39.46
CA LEU A 143 9.69 8.59 -38.19
C LEU A 143 10.69 9.74 -38.40
N PRO A 144 10.61 10.83 -37.61
CA PRO A 144 11.64 11.85 -37.61
C PRO A 144 13.00 11.28 -37.14
N PRO A 145 14.13 11.86 -37.57
CA PRO A 145 15.45 11.51 -37.04
C PRO A 145 15.50 11.60 -35.51
N LEU A 146 16.38 10.83 -34.88
CA LEU A 146 16.60 10.92 -33.44
C LEU A 146 17.29 12.24 -33.10
N GLU A 147 16.58 13.16 -32.45
CA GLU A 147 17.17 14.36 -31.88
C GLU A 147 18.07 14.01 -30.70
N ARG A 148 19.38 14.01 -30.95
CA ARG A 148 20.41 13.86 -29.92
C ARG A 148 20.70 15.22 -29.33
N LYS A 149 20.13 15.51 -28.16
CA LYS A 149 20.46 16.72 -27.40
C LYS A 149 21.84 16.57 -26.79
N GLU A 150 22.68 17.59 -26.93
CA GLU A 150 23.95 17.65 -26.21
C GLU A 150 23.68 17.73 -24.69
N GLN A 151 24.47 17.02 -23.92
CA GLN A 151 24.37 17.03 -22.47
C GLN A 151 24.90 18.37 -21.94
N THR A 152 24.02 19.20 -21.37
CA THR A 152 24.37 20.56 -20.90
C THR A 152 24.83 20.60 -19.44
N TRP A 153 24.81 19.47 -18.74
CA TRP A 153 25.20 19.33 -17.33
C TRP A 153 26.42 18.41 -17.17
N SER A 154 27.26 18.70 -16.17
CA SER A 154 28.40 17.83 -15.84
C SER A 154 27.92 16.50 -15.24
N ALA A 155 28.22 15.39 -15.91
CA ALA A 155 27.97 14.03 -15.41
C ALA A 155 28.65 13.80 -14.05
N VAL A 156 29.91 14.25 -13.95
CA VAL A 156 30.76 14.21 -12.76
C VAL A 156 30.15 14.95 -11.57
N GLU A 157 29.56 16.13 -11.78
CA GLU A 157 28.96 16.91 -10.69
C GLU A 157 27.70 16.22 -10.13
N ARG A 158 26.82 15.72 -11.01
CA ARG A 158 25.65 14.92 -10.57
C ARG A 158 26.07 13.66 -9.81
N ALA A 159 27.13 12.99 -10.26
CA ALA A 159 27.67 11.81 -9.58
C ALA A 159 28.22 12.13 -8.19
N GLU A 160 29.06 13.16 -8.05
CA GLU A 160 29.61 13.58 -6.75
C GLU A 160 28.51 14.09 -5.81
N HIS A 161 27.50 14.80 -6.33
CA HIS A 161 26.31 15.20 -5.55
C HIS A 161 25.54 14.00 -5.01
N ILE A 162 25.26 12.98 -5.83
CA ILE A 162 24.59 11.75 -5.38
C ILE A 162 25.43 11.01 -4.33
N LEU A 163 26.74 10.88 -4.53
CA LEU A 163 27.63 10.26 -3.55
C LEU A 163 27.62 11.03 -2.21
N ALA A 164 27.68 12.36 -2.24
CA ALA A 164 27.61 13.19 -1.05
C ALA A 164 26.25 13.10 -0.34
N ALA A 165 25.15 13.24 -1.09
CA ALA A 165 23.78 13.21 -0.56
C ALA A 165 23.34 11.81 -0.08
N SER A 166 24.00 10.74 -0.52
CA SER A 166 23.76 9.38 -0.04
C SER A 166 24.11 9.18 1.45
N GLY A 167 25.04 9.97 1.99
CA GLY A 167 25.61 9.75 3.32
C GLY A 167 26.43 8.47 3.47
N ALA A 168 26.79 7.78 2.38
CA ALA A 168 27.61 6.57 2.42
C ALA A 168 29.02 6.88 2.96
N THR A 169 29.55 6.02 3.83
CA THR A 169 30.94 6.14 4.29
C THR A 169 31.89 5.62 3.21
N ILE A 170 32.39 6.54 2.38
CA ILE A 170 33.37 6.24 1.32
C ILE A 170 34.80 6.46 1.84
N ARG A 171 35.68 5.49 1.61
CA ARG A 171 37.10 5.50 2.02
C ARG A 171 38.01 5.31 0.80
N HIS A 172 39.10 6.07 0.74
CA HIS A 172 40.09 5.99 -0.33
C HIS A 172 41.44 5.49 0.18
N GLY A 173 42.23 4.84 -0.69
CA GLY A 173 43.64 4.51 -0.44
C GLY A 173 43.95 3.38 0.55
N GLU A 174 42.94 2.78 1.20
CA GLU A 174 43.14 1.63 2.11
C GLU A 174 43.48 0.33 1.35
N HIS A 175 43.06 0.21 0.08
CA HIS A 175 43.20 -0.99 -0.75
C HIS A 175 43.26 -0.64 -2.25
N ASP A 176 44.06 -1.38 -3.04
CA ASP A 176 44.15 -1.27 -4.51
C ASP A 176 42.94 -1.90 -5.25
N ARG A 177 41.73 -1.85 -4.67
CA ARG A 177 40.49 -2.35 -5.27
C ARG A 177 39.26 -1.66 -4.72
N ALA A 178 38.21 -1.57 -5.53
CA ALA A 178 36.87 -1.17 -5.09
C ALA A 178 36.16 -2.33 -4.39
N PHE A 179 35.37 -2.03 -3.35
CA PHE A 179 34.36 -2.94 -2.77
C PHE A 179 33.49 -2.25 -1.70
N TYR A 180 32.23 -2.63 -1.61
CA TYR A 180 31.37 -2.41 -0.45
C TYR A 180 31.63 -3.45 0.66
N ARG A 181 31.64 -3.01 1.93
CA ARG A 181 31.81 -3.85 3.13
C ARG A 181 30.55 -3.81 4.00
N PRO A 182 29.69 -4.85 3.97
CA PRO A 182 28.46 -4.88 4.78
C PRO A 182 28.67 -4.83 6.29
N SER A 183 29.77 -5.37 6.84
CA SER A 183 29.98 -5.45 8.30
C SER A 183 30.30 -4.11 8.99
N THR A 184 30.71 -3.10 8.22
CA THR A 184 31.02 -1.73 8.71
C THR A 184 30.22 -0.64 7.99
N ASP A 185 29.30 -1.06 7.11
CA ASP A 185 28.53 -0.21 6.20
C ASP A 185 29.34 0.86 5.43
N SER A 186 30.49 0.44 4.86
CA SER A 186 31.42 1.36 4.17
C SER A 186 31.80 0.91 2.77
N ILE A 187 31.93 1.87 1.86
CA ILE A 187 32.47 1.70 0.51
C ILE A 187 33.97 2.00 0.56
N HIS A 188 34.79 1.14 -0.02
CA HIS A 188 36.23 1.35 -0.17
C HIS A 188 36.55 1.47 -1.67
N LEU A 189 37.35 2.48 -2.03
CA LEU A 189 37.79 2.75 -3.40
C LEU A 189 39.32 2.98 -3.42
N PRO A 190 40.01 2.71 -4.54
CA PRO A 190 41.32 3.28 -4.82
C PRO A 190 41.26 4.82 -4.82
N ASP A 191 42.41 5.48 -4.68
CA ASP A 191 42.47 6.95 -4.78
C ASP A 191 41.97 7.42 -6.17
N LYS A 192 41.28 8.57 -6.22
CA LYS A 192 40.70 9.12 -7.48
C LYS A 192 41.73 9.18 -8.63
N GLY A 193 43.01 9.43 -8.32
CA GLY A 193 44.12 9.48 -9.29
C GLY A 193 44.66 8.13 -9.78
N GLN A 194 44.20 6.99 -9.24
CA GLN A 194 44.51 5.65 -9.76
C GLN A 194 43.57 5.23 -10.91
N PHE A 195 42.45 5.94 -11.11
CA PHE A 195 41.50 5.67 -12.19
C PHE A 195 41.94 6.35 -13.52
N PRO A 196 41.72 5.72 -14.69
CA PRO A 196 42.10 6.30 -15.99
C PRO A 196 41.37 7.60 -16.35
N SER A 197 40.15 7.80 -15.82
CA SER A 197 39.33 8.98 -16.01
C SER A 197 38.44 9.22 -14.78
N ALA A 198 37.82 10.40 -14.72
CA ALA A 198 36.81 10.70 -13.72
C ALA A 198 35.57 9.78 -13.89
N ASP A 199 35.17 9.49 -15.13
CA ASP A 199 33.98 8.69 -15.42
C ASP A 199 34.17 7.23 -14.97
N ASN A 200 35.35 6.64 -15.17
CA ASN A 200 35.69 5.32 -14.62
C ASN A 200 35.62 5.30 -13.07
N TYR A 201 36.04 6.38 -12.40
CA TYR A 201 35.90 6.50 -10.94
C TYR A 201 34.42 6.53 -10.53
N TYR A 202 33.59 7.36 -11.17
CA TYR A 202 32.18 7.48 -10.79
C TYR A 202 31.34 6.25 -11.16
N ALA A 203 31.60 5.61 -12.31
CA ALA A 203 30.97 4.34 -12.67
C ALA A 203 31.27 3.26 -11.60
N THR A 204 32.53 3.16 -11.16
CA THR A 204 32.93 2.26 -10.07
C THR A 204 32.27 2.63 -8.74
N ALA A 205 32.26 3.93 -8.39
CA ALA A 205 31.63 4.39 -7.15
C ALA A 205 30.11 4.14 -7.13
N LEU A 206 29.43 4.26 -8.27
CA LEU A 206 27.99 3.97 -8.40
C LEU A 206 27.68 2.47 -8.36
N HIS A 207 28.57 1.61 -8.85
CA HIS A 207 28.48 0.16 -8.67
C HIS A 207 28.54 -0.22 -7.18
N GLU A 208 29.54 0.30 -6.45
CA GLU A 208 29.66 0.05 -5.01
C GLU A 208 28.53 0.70 -4.20
N LEU A 209 28.03 1.87 -4.63
CA LEU A 209 26.82 2.46 -4.07
C LEU A 209 25.59 1.55 -4.31
N GLY A 210 25.54 0.90 -5.47
CA GLY A 210 24.57 -0.14 -5.81
C GLY A 210 24.57 -1.25 -4.78
N HIS A 211 25.73 -1.83 -4.47
CA HIS A 211 25.88 -2.81 -3.38
C HIS A 211 25.52 -2.23 -2.01
N TRP A 212 25.96 -1.01 -1.70
CA TRP A 212 25.64 -0.33 -0.45
C TRP A 212 24.12 -0.22 -0.23
N THR A 213 23.30 0.04 -1.25
CA THR A 213 21.83 0.05 -1.08
C THR A 213 21.25 -1.28 -0.55
N GLY A 214 21.96 -2.41 -0.68
CA GLY A 214 21.49 -3.74 -0.28
C GLY A 214 21.49 -4.00 1.24
N HIS A 215 22.10 -3.15 2.04
CA HIS A 215 22.18 -3.32 3.51
C HIS A 215 20.81 -3.46 4.19
N PRO A 216 20.69 -4.18 5.32
CA PRO A 216 19.41 -4.39 6.02
C PRO A 216 18.70 -3.12 6.52
N SER A 217 19.37 -1.96 6.55
CA SER A 217 18.74 -0.66 6.86
C SER A 217 18.21 0.09 5.62
N ARG A 218 18.35 -0.48 4.41
CA ARG A 218 18.00 0.16 3.13
C ARG A 218 17.08 -0.72 2.29
N LEU A 219 17.59 -1.43 1.27
CA LEU A 219 16.79 -2.30 0.40
C LEU A 219 16.78 -3.79 0.83
N ASP A 220 17.45 -4.14 1.94
CA ASP A 220 17.44 -5.46 2.59
C ASP A 220 17.58 -6.64 1.60
N ARG A 221 18.65 -6.59 0.80
CA ARG A 221 19.03 -7.68 -0.11
C ARG A 221 19.95 -8.66 0.61
N ASP A 222 19.97 -9.91 0.16
CA ASP A 222 20.83 -10.92 0.78
C ASP A 222 22.30 -10.71 0.40
N LEU A 223 23.02 -10.00 1.26
CA LEU A 223 24.46 -9.78 1.16
C LEU A 223 25.27 -10.80 2.00
N ALA A 224 24.63 -11.83 2.56
CA ALA A 224 25.27 -12.73 3.53
C ALA A 224 26.08 -13.88 2.88
N HIS A 225 26.16 -13.91 1.55
CA HIS A 225 26.81 -14.96 0.80
C HIS A 225 28.31 -14.66 0.55
N PRO A 226 29.21 -15.65 0.63
CA PRO A 226 30.65 -15.40 0.52
C PRO A 226 31.08 -14.99 -0.90
N PHE A 227 32.27 -14.38 -1.01
CA PHE A 227 32.82 -13.79 -2.24
C PHE A 227 32.96 -14.80 -3.40
N GLY A 228 32.26 -14.55 -4.49
CA GLY A 228 32.21 -15.42 -5.68
C GLY A 228 31.07 -16.44 -5.71
N SER A 229 30.06 -16.32 -4.83
CA SER A 229 28.89 -17.22 -4.82
C SER A 229 27.92 -16.94 -5.96
N GLU A 230 26.81 -17.66 -6.15
CA GLU A 230 25.67 -17.04 -6.85
C GLU A 230 24.99 -16.04 -5.96
N GLY A 231 24.78 -16.29 -4.67
CA GLY A 231 24.16 -15.26 -3.84
C GLY A 231 24.89 -13.92 -3.98
N TYR A 232 26.22 -13.99 -4.00
CA TYR A 232 27.11 -12.89 -4.38
C TYR A 232 27.04 -12.52 -5.88
N ALA A 233 27.13 -13.44 -6.84
CA ALA A 233 27.11 -13.11 -8.28
C ALA A 233 25.74 -12.60 -8.77
N LYS A 234 24.64 -12.94 -8.10
CA LYS A 234 23.29 -12.43 -8.30
C LYS A 234 23.16 -11.02 -7.77
N GLU A 235 23.92 -10.69 -6.74
CA GLU A 235 24.07 -9.33 -6.23
C GLU A 235 25.00 -8.51 -7.13
N GLU A 236 26.11 -9.07 -7.62
CA GLU A 236 26.94 -8.48 -8.69
C GLU A 236 26.12 -8.23 -9.97
N LEU A 237 25.24 -9.16 -10.37
CA LEU A 237 24.34 -8.97 -11.51
C LEU A 237 23.33 -7.84 -11.28
N ARG A 238 22.88 -7.62 -10.03
CA ARG A 238 22.00 -6.50 -9.67
C ARG A 238 22.75 -5.18 -9.71
N ALA A 239 23.95 -5.14 -9.13
CA ALA A 239 24.82 -3.97 -9.13
C ALA A 239 25.24 -3.59 -10.56
N GLU A 240 25.64 -4.54 -11.41
CA GLU A 240 26.02 -4.30 -12.82
C GLU A 240 24.86 -3.79 -13.68
N ILE A 241 23.65 -4.31 -13.49
CA ILE A 241 22.48 -3.77 -14.19
C ILE A 241 22.14 -2.37 -13.66
N ALA A 242 22.31 -2.13 -12.35
CA ALA A 242 22.03 -0.83 -11.74
C ALA A 242 23.07 0.23 -12.13
N SER A 243 24.37 -0.10 -12.17
CA SER A 243 25.45 0.78 -12.57
C SER A 243 25.31 1.18 -14.04
N MET A 244 24.97 0.24 -14.92
CA MET A 244 24.61 0.54 -16.31
C MET A 244 23.40 1.50 -16.41
N ILE A 245 22.35 1.31 -15.60
CA ILE A 245 21.16 2.19 -15.64
C ILE A 245 21.49 3.59 -15.09
N LEU A 246 22.22 3.68 -13.97
CA LEU A 246 22.66 4.94 -13.38
C LEU A 246 23.64 5.69 -14.29
N GLY A 247 24.52 4.96 -14.99
CA GLY A 247 25.48 5.49 -15.94
C GLY A 247 24.85 6.19 -17.14
N ASP A 248 23.74 5.65 -17.67
CA ASP A 248 22.92 6.30 -18.71
C ASP A 248 22.25 7.58 -18.20
N GLU A 249 21.53 7.48 -17.06
CA GLU A 249 20.73 8.58 -16.51
C GLU A 249 21.59 9.78 -16.05
N LEU A 250 22.86 9.53 -15.69
CA LEU A 250 23.82 10.56 -15.29
C LEU A 250 24.75 11.00 -16.43
N GLY A 251 24.86 10.23 -17.52
CA GLY A 251 25.76 10.48 -18.65
C GLY A 251 27.22 10.07 -18.45
N ILE A 252 27.48 9.24 -17.42
CA ILE A 252 28.81 8.76 -17.02
C ILE A 252 29.26 7.57 -17.89
N GLY A 253 28.30 6.85 -18.50
CA GLY A 253 28.60 5.60 -19.20
C GLY A 253 28.77 4.42 -18.25
N HIS A 254 29.33 3.31 -18.74
CA HIS A 254 29.45 2.04 -18.01
C HIS A 254 30.70 1.27 -18.45
N ASP A 255 31.51 0.83 -17.48
CA ASP A 255 32.71 0.01 -17.70
C ASP A 255 32.56 -1.35 -17.00
N PRO A 256 32.26 -2.43 -17.77
CA PRO A 256 32.06 -3.77 -17.22
C PRO A 256 33.38 -4.52 -16.89
N GLY A 257 34.53 -3.86 -17.03
CA GLY A 257 35.86 -4.51 -17.06
C GLY A 257 36.21 -5.36 -15.83
N GLN A 258 35.59 -5.12 -14.68
CA GLN A 258 35.88 -5.86 -13.43
C GLN A 258 35.01 -7.14 -13.26
N HIS A 259 33.92 -7.29 -14.02
CA HIS A 259 32.89 -8.29 -13.73
C HIS A 259 32.93 -9.55 -14.62
N ALA A 260 33.92 -9.64 -15.52
CA ALA A 260 34.15 -10.80 -16.39
C ALA A 260 34.30 -12.12 -15.62
N ALA A 261 34.78 -12.09 -14.38
CA ALA A 261 34.91 -13.26 -13.51
C ALA A 261 33.56 -13.89 -13.11
N TYR A 262 32.47 -13.11 -13.05
CA TYR A 262 31.16 -13.58 -12.60
C TYR A 262 30.30 -14.15 -13.72
N VAL A 263 30.68 -13.95 -14.99
CA VAL A 263 29.90 -14.36 -16.18
C VAL A 263 29.54 -15.85 -16.16
N GLY A 264 30.46 -16.72 -15.72
CA GLY A 264 30.18 -18.15 -15.56
C GLY A 264 29.11 -18.45 -14.51
N SER A 265 29.16 -17.76 -13.37
CA SER A 265 28.15 -17.88 -12.30
C SER A 265 26.81 -17.27 -12.73
N TRP A 266 26.79 -16.16 -13.47
CA TRP A 266 25.58 -15.59 -14.07
C TRP A 266 24.94 -16.54 -15.08
N ILE A 267 25.74 -17.14 -15.98
CA ILE A 267 25.22 -18.13 -16.94
C ILE A 267 24.59 -19.30 -16.19
N LYS A 268 25.24 -19.83 -15.14
CA LYS A 268 24.67 -20.92 -14.34
C LYS A 268 23.39 -20.48 -13.60
N ALA A 269 23.36 -19.27 -13.05
CA ALA A 269 22.18 -18.67 -12.43
C ALA A 269 20.98 -18.60 -13.37
N LEU A 270 21.19 -18.10 -14.59
CA LEU A 270 20.12 -17.97 -15.59
C LEU A 270 19.70 -19.34 -16.18
N GLN A 271 20.57 -20.36 -16.09
CA GLN A 271 20.28 -21.73 -16.50
C GLN A 271 19.52 -22.52 -15.43
N GLU A 272 19.81 -22.32 -14.15
CA GLU A 272 19.03 -22.87 -13.03
C GLU A 272 17.71 -22.11 -12.83
N ASP A 273 17.69 -20.80 -13.09
CA ASP A 273 16.47 -19.98 -13.15
C ASP A 273 16.47 -18.91 -14.24
N PRO A 274 15.70 -19.12 -15.31
CA PRO A 274 15.37 -18.10 -16.29
C PRO A 274 14.68 -16.85 -15.71
N LEU A 275 14.09 -16.90 -14.52
CA LEU A 275 13.55 -15.73 -13.81
C LEU A 275 14.57 -15.05 -12.88
N GLU A 276 15.84 -15.49 -12.84
CA GLU A 276 16.85 -14.78 -12.05
C GLU A 276 17.02 -13.35 -12.58
N ILE A 277 17.19 -13.23 -13.90
CA ILE A 277 17.32 -11.94 -14.58
C ILE A 277 16.09 -11.03 -14.39
N PHE A 278 14.89 -11.59 -14.26
CA PHE A 278 13.67 -10.80 -14.05
C PHE A 278 13.66 -10.12 -12.69
N ARG A 279 14.15 -10.80 -11.64
CA ARG A 279 14.25 -10.22 -10.30
C ARG A 279 15.50 -9.35 -10.17
N ALA A 280 16.63 -9.74 -10.78
CA ALA A 280 17.83 -8.91 -10.83
C ALA A 280 17.55 -7.55 -11.49
N ALA A 281 16.86 -7.53 -12.63
CA ALA A 281 16.46 -6.29 -13.30
C ALA A 281 15.41 -5.48 -12.52
N ALA A 282 14.51 -6.14 -11.78
CA ALA A 282 13.55 -5.46 -10.92
C ALA A 282 14.20 -4.86 -9.66
N ASP A 283 15.23 -5.52 -9.11
CA ASP A 283 16.01 -5.02 -7.99
C ASP A 283 16.94 -3.88 -8.44
N ALA A 284 17.54 -3.96 -9.64
CA ALA A 284 18.33 -2.88 -10.22
C ALA A 284 17.53 -1.58 -10.44
N GLU A 285 16.27 -1.66 -10.86
CA GLU A 285 15.37 -0.49 -10.91
C GLU A 285 15.11 0.10 -9.52
N LYS A 286 14.99 -0.73 -8.46
CA LYS A 286 14.89 -0.21 -7.08
C LYS A 286 16.18 0.46 -6.62
N ILE A 287 17.34 -0.08 -7.00
CA ILE A 287 18.65 0.51 -6.70
C ILE A 287 18.71 1.91 -7.33
N GLN A 288 18.39 2.04 -8.62
CA GLN A 288 18.38 3.32 -9.30
C GLN A 288 17.33 4.28 -8.73
N ASP A 289 16.08 3.85 -8.51
CA ASP A 289 15.04 4.70 -7.94
C ASP A 289 15.42 5.17 -6.51
N PHE A 290 16.12 4.34 -5.72
CA PHE A 290 16.65 4.70 -4.40
C PHE A 290 17.84 5.67 -4.46
N VAL A 291 18.78 5.46 -5.38
CA VAL A 291 19.98 6.31 -5.53
C VAL A 291 19.63 7.71 -6.05
N LEU A 292 18.72 7.82 -7.03
CA LEU A 292 18.29 9.13 -7.54
C LEU A 292 17.39 9.91 -6.57
N ALA A 293 16.79 9.25 -5.58
CA ALA A 293 16.04 9.94 -4.54
C ALA A 293 16.92 10.88 -3.69
N PHE A 294 18.23 10.63 -3.61
CA PHE A 294 19.18 11.55 -2.97
C PHE A 294 19.32 12.88 -3.71
N GLU A 295 19.38 12.85 -5.05
CA GLU A 295 19.39 14.05 -5.89
C GLU A 295 18.09 14.86 -5.73
N GLN A 296 16.93 14.19 -5.74
CA GLN A 296 15.64 14.85 -5.52
C GLN A 296 15.54 15.51 -4.15
N LYS A 297 15.98 14.82 -3.09
CA LYS A 297 15.98 15.36 -1.71
C LYS A 297 16.92 16.56 -1.58
N GLN A 298 18.11 16.50 -2.19
CA GLN A 298 19.05 17.62 -2.17
C GLN A 298 18.56 18.82 -2.97
N ILE A 299 17.92 18.60 -4.14
CA ILE A 299 17.30 19.69 -4.92
C ILE A 299 16.16 20.33 -4.12
N GLN A 300 15.33 19.54 -3.42
CA GLN A 300 14.31 20.08 -2.51
C GLN A 300 14.93 20.88 -1.38
N GLU A 301 15.91 20.33 -0.66
CA GLU A 301 16.60 21.03 0.45
C GLU A 301 17.31 22.32 -0.02
N GLN A 302 17.96 22.32 -1.19
CA GLN A 302 18.57 23.51 -1.79
C GLN A 302 17.54 24.53 -2.25
N THR A 303 16.42 24.11 -2.84
CA THR A 303 15.32 25.00 -3.23
C THR A 303 14.69 25.66 -2.01
N THR A 304 14.47 24.88 -0.94
CA THR A 304 13.97 25.38 0.35
C THR A 304 14.98 26.33 1.01
N GLN A 305 16.28 26.03 0.99
CA GLN A 305 17.31 26.92 1.54
C GLN A 305 17.48 28.22 0.73
N GLN A 306 17.45 28.15 -0.60
CA GLN A 306 17.47 29.34 -1.48
C GLN A 306 16.19 30.18 -1.39
N ALA A 307 15.06 29.59 -0.96
CA ALA A 307 13.85 30.32 -0.62
C ALA A 307 13.89 30.97 0.79
N ILE A 308 14.88 30.62 1.63
CA ILE A 308 15.03 31.13 3.01
C ILE A 308 16.15 32.18 3.12
N GLU A 309 17.18 32.13 2.26
CA GLU A 309 18.14 33.24 2.08
C GLU A 309 17.52 34.37 1.23
N PRO A 310 17.85 35.66 1.47
CA PRO A 310 16.87 36.74 1.35
C PRO A 310 16.40 37.04 -0.08
N ALA A 311 15.10 36.87 -0.30
CA ALA A 311 14.37 37.28 -1.50
C ALA A 311 14.28 38.83 -1.64
N GLN A 312 15.43 39.46 -1.90
CA GLN A 312 15.58 40.85 -2.29
C GLN A 312 16.34 40.92 -3.63
N GLY A 313 15.67 40.70 -4.77
CA GLY A 313 16.37 40.91 -6.05
C GLY A 313 15.70 40.53 -7.38
N ALA A 314 14.78 39.55 -7.43
CA ALA A 314 14.20 39.07 -8.69
C ALA A 314 12.69 39.37 -8.76
N THR A 315 12.26 40.11 -9.79
CA THR A 315 10.85 40.47 -10.01
C THR A 315 10.04 39.33 -10.63
N MET A 316 8.77 39.22 -10.22
CA MET A 316 7.81 38.17 -10.62
C MET A 316 7.47 38.10 -12.13
N GLU A 317 7.97 39.03 -12.95
CA GLU A 317 7.54 39.20 -14.35
C GLU A 317 8.05 38.11 -15.30
N GLN A 318 9.15 37.41 -14.97
CA GLN A 318 9.81 36.49 -15.93
C GLN A 318 9.27 35.05 -15.97
N GLN A 319 8.32 34.67 -15.11
CA GLN A 319 7.72 33.32 -15.09
C GLN A 319 6.23 33.29 -15.49
N GLN A 320 5.60 34.44 -15.75
CA GLN A 320 4.14 34.51 -16.01
C GLN A 320 3.75 34.26 -17.49
N ASP A 321 4.72 34.05 -18.39
CA ASP A 321 4.53 34.22 -19.84
C ASP A 321 4.05 32.97 -20.62
N GLN A 322 3.79 31.83 -19.95
CA GLN A 322 3.41 30.58 -20.65
C GLN A 322 1.91 30.31 -20.78
N VAL A 323 1.04 31.08 -20.11
CA VAL A 323 -0.43 30.95 -20.22
C VAL A 323 -1.06 32.33 -20.33
N ALA A 324 -1.49 32.69 -21.54
CA ALA A 324 -2.08 33.99 -21.83
C ALA A 324 -3.35 34.23 -20.99
N ARG A 325 -3.33 35.24 -20.11
CA ARG A 325 -4.50 35.67 -19.34
C ARG A 325 -5.59 36.18 -20.29
N PRO A 326 -6.81 35.59 -20.31
CA PRO A 326 -7.91 36.11 -21.12
C PRO A 326 -8.28 37.52 -20.66
N ALA A 327 -8.53 38.42 -21.62
CA ALA A 327 -9.12 39.72 -21.30
C ALA A 327 -10.52 39.53 -20.71
N ILE A 328 -10.86 40.34 -19.70
CA ILE A 328 -12.17 40.38 -19.05
C ILE A 328 -12.85 41.73 -19.32
N ALA A 329 -14.17 41.73 -19.53
CA ALA A 329 -14.92 42.98 -19.70
C ALA A 329 -15.09 43.70 -18.35
N PRO A 330 -15.14 45.04 -18.30
CA PRO A 330 -15.24 45.78 -17.02
C PRO A 330 -16.45 45.38 -16.14
N ALA A 331 -17.57 44.99 -16.76
CA ALA A 331 -18.75 44.51 -16.03
C ALA A 331 -18.55 43.08 -15.47
N ASP A 332 -17.83 42.22 -16.20
CA ASP A 332 -17.49 40.86 -15.76
C ASP A 332 -16.43 40.88 -14.65
N GLU A 333 -15.51 41.85 -14.69
CA GLU A 333 -14.53 42.08 -13.63
C GLU A 333 -15.22 42.50 -12.32
N LEU A 334 -16.27 43.33 -12.38
CA LEU A 334 -17.06 43.69 -11.22
C LEU A 334 -17.79 42.48 -10.60
N ILE A 335 -18.28 41.54 -11.43
CA ILE A 335 -18.82 40.26 -10.97
C ILE A 335 -17.73 39.44 -10.28
N ALA A 336 -16.54 39.34 -10.88
CA ALA A 336 -15.43 38.57 -10.32
C ALA A 336 -14.95 39.14 -8.96
N GLN A 337 -14.86 40.47 -8.83
CA GLN A 337 -14.56 41.14 -7.56
C GLN A 337 -15.64 40.87 -6.51
N THR A 338 -16.93 40.92 -6.89
CA THR A 338 -18.05 40.63 -6.00
C THR A 338 -18.03 39.16 -5.54
N LEU A 339 -17.83 38.19 -6.44
CA LEU A 339 -17.66 36.78 -6.11
C LEU A 339 -16.49 36.54 -5.14
N ARG A 340 -15.36 37.24 -5.33
CA ARG A 340 -14.21 37.15 -4.42
C ARG A 340 -14.56 37.62 -3.00
N MET A 341 -15.37 38.68 -2.86
CA MET A 341 -15.86 39.14 -1.54
C MET A 341 -16.74 38.08 -0.86
N TYR A 342 -17.72 37.51 -1.58
CA TYR A 342 -18.59 36.46 -1.04
C TYR A 342 -17.79 35.21 -0.62
N ARG A 343 -16.80 34.80 -1.42
CA ARG A 343 -15.89 33.67 -1.10
C ARG A 343 -15.00 33.94 0.11
N ALA A 344 -14.64 35.19 0.37
CA ALA A 344 -13.93 35.62 1.56
C ALA A 344 -14.83 35.79 2.81
N GLY A 345 -16.15 35.56 2.68
CA GLY A 345 -17.12 35.76 3.77
C GLY A 345 -17.42 37.23 4.08
N ALA A 346 -17.12 38.14 3.16
CA ALA A 346 -17.43 39.56 3.30
C ALA A 346 -18.79 39.91 2.68
N GLU A 347 -19.66 40.56 3.45
CA GLU A 347 -20.90 41.13 2.91
C GLU A 347 -20.64 42.40 2.08
N PRO A 348 -21.46 42.67 1.05
CA PRO A 348 -21.38 43.92 0.30
C PRO A 348 -21.75 45.12 1.20
N ALA A 349 -20.99 46.22 1.09
CA ALA A 349 -21.29 47.45 1.82
C ALA A 349 -22.65 48.06 1.42
N GLU A 350 -23.29 48.78 2.34
CA GLU A 350 -24.56 49.49 2.07
C GLU A 350 -24.44 50.38 0.82
N GLY A 351 -25.22 50.05 -0.21
CA GLY A 351 -25.25 50.75 -1.50
C GLY A 351 -24.68 49.96 -2.68
N ASN A 352 -23.90 48.90 -2.46
CA ASN A 352 -23.47 48.01 -3.54
C ASN A 352 -24.61 47.05 -3.96
N GLN A 353 -24.66 46.71 -5.25
CA GLN A 353 -25.58 45.68 -5.75
C GLN A 353 -25.24 44.30 -5.18
N SER A 354 -26.24 43.46 -4.95
CA SER A 354 -26.03 42.04 -4.65
C SER A 354 -25.44 41.33 -5.88
N LEU A 355 -24.78 40.19 -5.66
CA LEU A 355 -24.25 39.37 -6.75
C LEU A 355 -25.36 39.06 -7.79
N ALA A 356 -26.52 38.61 -7.31
CA ALA A 356 -27.70 38.31 -8.12
C ALA A 356 -28.13 39.49 -9.01
N ALA A 357 -28.33 40.68 -8.43
CA ALA A 357 -28.76 41.87 -9.17
C ALA A 357 -27.72 42.34 -10.22
N LEU A 358 -26.42 42.22 -9.88
CA LEU A 358 -25.34 42.55 -10.79
C LEU A 358 -25.27 41.57 -11.98
N THR A 359 -25.42 40.27 -11.70
CA THR A 359 -25.40 39.23 -12.74
C THR A 359 -26.65 39.26 -13.61
N GLU A 360 -27.83 39.51 -13.05
CA GLU A 360 -29.06 39.72 -13.82
C GLU A 360 -28.89 40.87 -14.81
N THR A 361 -28.32 41.99 -14.36
CA THR A 361 -28.08 43.18 -15.19
C THR A 361 -27.02 42.97 -16.29
N THR A 362 -26.04 42.08 -16.06
CA THR A 362 -24.81 41.97 -16.90
C THR A 362 -24.77 40.71 -17.76
N LEU A 363 -25.43 39.64 -17.32
CA LEU A 363 -25.49 38.32 -17.94
C LEU A 363 -26.91 37.96 -18.41
N GLY A 364 -27.95 38.60 -17.87
CA GLY A 364 -29.35 38.25 -18.12
C GLY A 364 -29.88 37.09 -17.27
N PHE A 365 -29.16 36.71 -16.22
CA PHE A 365 -29.55 35.68 -15.24
C PHE A 365 -28.82 35.87 -13.90
N GLU A 366 -29.42 35.39 -12.81
CA GLU A 366 -28.80 35.36 -11.48
C GLU A 366 -27.80 34.19 -11.32
N LEU A 367 -26.54 34.48 -10.96
CA LEU A 367 -25.61 33.44 -10.47
C LEU A 367 -25.81 33.20 -8.97
N PRO A 368 -25.82 31.92 -8.51
CA PRO A 368 -25.98 31.63 -7.09
C PRO A 368 -24.71 31.97 -6.29
N ALA A 369 -24.90 32.46 -5.06
CA ALA A 369 -23.81 32.87 -4.18
C ALA A 369 -22.85 31.72 -3.77
N ASP A 370 -23.33 30.47 -3.80
CA ASP A 370 -22.55 29.26 -3.53
C ASP A 370 -22.03 28.56 -4.80
N TRP A 371 -21.98 29.27 -5.93
CA TRP A 371 -21.46 28.74 -7.18
C TRP A 371 -19.98 28.35 -7.08
N THR A 372 -19.71 27.07 -7.39
CA THR A 372 -18.37 26.45 -7.30
C THR A 372 -17.39 26.87 -8.41
N GLY A 373 -17.79 27.74 -9.33
CA GLY A 373 -17.04 28.05 -10.55
C GLY A 373 -17.19 27.00 -11.66
N ARG A 374 -17.77 25.82 -11.38
CA ARG A 374 -18.04 24.81 -12.41
C ARG A 374 -19.32 25.12 -13.17
N VAL A 375 -19.26 24.93 -14.48
CA VAL A 375 -20.37 25.09 -15.42
C VAL A 375 -20.50 23.81 -16.25
N GLN A 376 -21.73 23.42 -16.59
CA GLN A 376 -22.03 22.31 -17.47
C GLN A 376 -22.84 22.82 -18.66
N VAL A 377 -22.42 22.47 -19.88
CA VAL A 377 -23.18 22.66 -21.12
C VAL A 377 -23.80 21.32 -21.50
N GLN A 378 -25.09 21.30 -21.83
CA GLN A 378 -25.83 20.07 -22.08
C GLN A 378 -26.82 20.21 -23.25
N ALA A 379 -26.75 19.24 -24.15
CA ALA A 379 -27.70 19.05 -25.25
C ALA A 379 -29.02 18.49 -24.69
N ASN A 380 -30.16 19.15 -24.98
CA ASN A 380 -31.46 18.84 -24.39
C ASN A 380 -32.58 18.71 -25.44
N VAL A 381 -33.66 18.04 -25.04
CA VAL A 381 -34.94 17.95 -25.77
C VAL A 381 -36.12 18.11 -24.80
N GLU A 382 -37.21 18.77 -25.24
CA GLU A 382 -38.51 18.67 -24.57
C GLU A 382 -39.11 17.28 -24.84
N VAL A 383 -39.68 16.66 -23.81
CA VAL A 383 -40.37 15.37 -23.92
C VAL A 383 -41.75 15.49 -23.30
N GLU A 384 -42.75 15.13 -24.09
CA GLU A 384 -44.16 15.13 -23.70
C GLU A 384 -44.63 13.70 -23.37
N HIS A 385 -45.03 13.42 -22.13
CA HIS A 385 -45.31 12.05 -21.65
C HIS A 385 -46.62 11.96 -20.82
N ASP A 386 -47.77 12.03 -21.48
CA ASP A 386 -49.10 12.42 -20.96
C ASP A 386 -49.34 13.96 -20.96
N GLY A 387 -48.49 14.78 -21.62
CA GLY A 387 -48.67 16.24 -21.88
C GLY A 387 -47.66 17.28 -21.26
N GLU A 388 -46.76 16.92 -20.33
CA GLU A 388 -45.86 17.82 -19.57
C GLU A 388 -44.69 18.00 -20.48
N ARG A 389 -44.17 19.20 -20.58
CA ARG A 389 -42.89 19.41 -21.22
C ARG A 389 -41.80 19.21 -20.19
N SER A 390 -41.29 17.98 -20.11
CA SER A 390 -40.12 17.65 -19.29
C SER A 390 -38.86 17.78 -20.13
N VAL A 391 -37.88 18.53 -19.64
CA VAL A 391 -36.58 18.66 -20.30
C VAL A 391 -35.67 17.52 -19.88
N VAL A 392 -35.09 16.82 -20.84
CA VAL A 392 -34.13 15.71 -20.60
C VAL A 392 -32.90 15.84 -21.50
N PRO A 393 -31.76 15.21 -21.14
CA PRO A 393 -30.61 15.10 -22.04
C PRO A 393 -31.03 14.49 -23.39
N ALA A 394 -30.53 15.04 -24.49
CA ALA A 394 -30.88 14.60 -25.85
C ALA A 394 -30.39 13.18 -26.16
N GLY A 395 -29.16 12.86 -25.73
CA GLY A 395 -28.49 11.59 -26.01
C GLY A 395 -28.32 11.32 -27.49
N ASP A 396 -28.83 10.18 -27.96
CA ASP A 396 -28.84 9.81 -29.39
C ASP A 396 -29.74 10.70 -30.27
N ARG A 397 -30.57 11.58 -29.68
CA ARG A 397 -31.47 12.47 -30.41
C ARG A 397 -30.76 13.76 -30.80
N GLU A 398 -31.20 14.34 -31.91
CA GLU A 398 -30.81 15.70 -32.29
C GLU A 398 -31.34 16.69 -31.23
N PRO A 399 -30.49 17.55 -30.64
CA PRO A 399 -30.93 18.47 -29.59
C PRO A 399 -31.79 19.60 -30.12
N GLU A 400 -32.87 19.90 -29.40
CA GLU A 400 -33.75 21.03 -29.69
C GLU A 400 -33.14 22.34 -29.18
N PHE A 401 -32.39 22.26 -28.07
CA PHE A 401 -31.65 23.38 -27.49
C PHE A 401 -30.45 22.92 -26.65
N TRP A 402 -29.58 23.87 -26.31
CA TRP A 402 -28.41 23.68 -25.47
C TRP A 402 -28.54 24.51 -24.19
N GLY A 403 -28.58 23.85 -23.04
CA GLY A 403 -28.68 24.49 -21.72
C GLY A 403 -27.30 24.68 -21.05
N VAL A 404 -27.16 25.77 -20.31
CA VAL A 404 -25.97 26.10 -19.49
C VAL A 404 -26.36 26.10 -18.01
N TYR A 405 -25.62 25.34 -17.21
CA TYR A 405 -25.94 25.06 -15.80
C TYR A 405 -24.77 25.38 -14.87
N ALA A 406 -25.03 26.11 -13.77
CA ALA A 406 -24.06 26.36 -12.70
C ALA A 406 -24.10 25.26 -11.63
N ASN A 407 -22.95 24.80 -11.15
CA ASN A 407 -22.89 23.83 -10.05
C ASN A 407 -22.78 24.51 -8.68
N HIS A 408 -23.73 24.22 -7.80
CA HIS A 408 -23.74 24.62 -6.39
C HIS A 408 -22.72 23.86 -5.53
N ALA A 409 -22.35 24.44 -4.39
CA ALA A 409 -21.46 23.80 -3.41
C ALA A 409 -22.05 22.50 -2.82
N TRP A 410 -23.39 22.39 -2.78
CA TRP A 410 -24.12 21.19 -2.38
C TRP A 410 -24.34 20.16 -3.52
N GLY A 411 -23.64 20.34 -4.65
CA GLY A 411 -23.66 19.40 -5.77
C GLY A 411 -25.00 19.33 -6.52
N GLY A 412 -25.75 20.43 -6.55
CA GLY A 412 -26.87 20.61 -7.46
C GLY A 412 -26.49 21.44 -8.67
N HIS A 413 -27.42 21.57 -9.61
CA HIS A 413 -27.27 22.34 -10.84
C HIS A 413 -28.40 23.37 -10.95
N GLN A 414 -28.06 24.64 -11.20
CA GLN A 414 -29.02 25.69 -11.54
C GLN A 414 -28.95 25.98 -13.03
N TRP A 415 -30.09 25.95 -13.73
CA TRP A 415 -30.20 26.38 -15.12
C TRP A 415 -30.02 27.90 -15.19
N LEU A 416 -29.06 28.37 -15.98
CA LEU A 416 -28.75 29.80 -16.18
C LEU A 416 -29.38 30.36 -17.46
N ALA A 417 -29.15 29.68 -18.58
CA ALA A 417 -29.62 30.09 -19.90
C ALA A 417 -29.71 28.88 -20.85
N ASP A 418 -30.46 29.04 -21.93
CA ASP A 418 -30.57 28.09 -23.03
C ASP A 418 -30.49 28.78 -24.40
N PHE A 419 -30.06 28.03 -25.40
CA PHE A 419 -29.88 28.51 -26.77
C PHE A 419 -30.48 27.51 -27.76
N ALA A 420 -31.23 28.02 -28.74
CA ALA A 420 -31.86 27.23 -29.80
C ALA A 420 -31.45 27.77 -31.19
N GLY A 421 -31.55 26.93 -32.22
CA GLY A 421 -31.15 27.25 -33.59
C GLY A 421 -29.71 26.81 -33.96
N PRO A 422 -29.21 27.17 -35.15
CA PRO A 422 -28.00 26.58 -35.73
C PRO A 422 -26.71 26.85 -34.93
N ASP A 423 -26.63 28.00 -34.26
CA ASP A 423 -25.47 28.41 -33.45
C ASP A 423 -25.62 28.08 -31.95
N ALA A 424 -26.62 27.27 -31.57
CA ALA A 424 -27.00 27.03 -30.18
C ALA A 424 -25.84 26.50 -29.31
N GLN A 425 -25.13 25.48 -29.79
CA GLN A 425 -23.98 24.90 -29.09
C GLN A 425 -22.89 25.96 -28.89
N THR A 426 -22.52 26.67 -29.95
CA THR A 426 -21.49 27.73 -29.94
C THR A 426 -21.80 28.82 -28.92
N ASN A 427 -23.07 29.25 -28.84
CA ASN A 427 -23.51 30.26 -27.89
C ASN A 427 -23.49 29.76 -26.43
N ALA A 428 -23.91 28.51 -26.19
CA ALA A 428 -23.85 27.87 -24.87
C ALA A 428 -22.40 27.71 -24.38
N GLU A 429 -21.51 27.26 -25.27
CA GLU A 429 -20.08 27.12 -25.02
C GLU A 429 -19.40 28.48 -24.76
N ALA A 430 -19.75 29.52 -25.53
CA ALA A 430 -19.25 30.88 -25.33
C ALA A 430 -19.68 31.46 -23.97
N LEU A 431 -20.90 31.17 -23.50
CA LEU A 431 -21.36 31.57 -22.18
C LEU A 431 -20.60 30.83 -21.06
N ALA A 432 -20.41 29.51 -21.21
CA ALA A 432 -19.62 28.74 -20.25
C ALA A 432 -18.17 29.22 -20.16
N ASP A 433 -17.57 29.61 -21.28
CA ASP A 433 -16.25 30.23 -21.33
C ASP A 433 -16.18 31.59 -20.62
N ARG A 434 -17.18 32.46 -20.83
CA ARG A 434 -17.29 33.77 -20.13
C ARG A 434 -17.38 33.56 -18.61
N LEU A 435 -18.19 32.61 -18.17
CA LEU A 435 -18.32 32.24 -16.76
C LEU A 435 -17.00 31.68 -16.19
N ALA A 436 -16.31 30.80 -16.91
CA ALA A 436 -15.03 30.27 -16.46
C ALA A 436 -13.96 31.37 -16.29
N VAL A 437 -13.93 32.37 -17.18
CA VAL A 437 -13.07 33.55 -17.03
C VAL A 437 -13.42 34.35 -15.77
N ILE A 438 -14.72 34.60 -15.51
CA ILE A 438 -15.18 35.27 -14.28
C ILE A 438 -14.72 34.50 -13.03
N ASP A 439 -14.82 33.17 -13.00
CA ASP A 439 -14.36 32.34 -11.87
C ASP A 439 -12.83 32.41 -11.66
N ALA A 440 -12.05 32.41 -12.75
CA ALA A 440 -10.60 32.56 -12.69
C ALA A 440 -10.20 33.92 -12.10
N TYR A 441 -10.84 35.01 -12.54
CA TYR A 441 -10.63 36.34 -11.95
C TYR A 441 -11.14 36.46 -10.50
N ALA A 442 -12.21 35.75 -10.13
CA ALA A 442 -12.72 35.70 -8.75
C ALA A 442 -11.81 34.93 -7.78
N THR A 443 -10.86 34.15 -8.29
CA THR A 443 -9.90 33.36 -7.49
C THR A 443 -8.83 34.27 -6.90
N ALA A 444 -8.47 34.07 -5.63
CA ALA A 444 -7.57 34.96 -4.88
C ALA A 444 -6.09 34.53 -4.91
N ASN A 445 -5.83 33.22 -4.87
CA ASN A 445 -4.48 32.67 -5.01
C ASN A 445 -4.04 32.77 -6.49
N GLU A 446 -2.91 33.42 -6.76
CA GLU A 446 -2.42 33.67 -8.12
C GLU A 446 -2.07 32.38 -8.88
N TYR A 447 -1.60 31.35 -8.18
CA TYR A 447 -1.27 30.04 -8.75
C TYR A 447 -2.53 29.24 -9.08
N GLU A 448 -3.53 29.25 -8.20
CA GLU A 448 -4.85 28.65 -8.48
C GLU A 448 -5.55 29.36 -9.65
N GLN A 449 -5.45 30.69 -9.71
CA GLN A 449 -5.91 31.49 -10.85
C GLN A 449 -5.20 31.10 -12.16
N ALA A 450 -3.87 30.92 -12.13
CA ALA A 450 -3.11 30.46 -13.30
C ALA A 450 -3.55 29.05 -13.76
N ALA A 451 -3.80 28.13 -12.83
CA ALA A 451 -4.33 26.80 -13.14
C ALA A 451 -5.73 26.87 -13.80
N LYS A 452 -6.59 27.79 -13.36
CA LYS A 452 -7.90 28.03 -14.00
C LYS A 452 -7.76 28.62 -15.41
N PHE A 453 -6.86 29.58 -15.63
CA PHE A 453 -6.60 30.10 -16.98
C PHE A 453 -6.05 29.02 -17.92
N ALA A 454 -5.15 28.15 -17.45
CA ALA A 454 -4.61 27.05 -18.25
C ALA A 454 -5.70 26.02 -18.63
N ARG A 455 -6.67 25.79 -17.74
CA ARG A 455 -7.83 24.93 -18.01
C ARG A 455 -8.81 25.53 -19.03
N ILE A 456 -9.03 26.85 -19.01
CA ILE A 456 -9.81 27.57 -20.03
C ILE A 456 -9.11 27.47 -21.39
N HIS A 457 -7.78 27.58 -21.42
CA HIS A 457 -7.00 27.41 -22.64
C HIS A 457 -7.08 25.98 -23.21
N GLU A 458 -6.96 24.93 -22.37
CA GLU A 458 -7.15 23.53 -22.78
C GLU A 458 -8.55 23.26 -23.35
N GLU A 459 -9.61 23.81 -22.74
CA GLU A 459 -10.99 23.73 -23.27
C GLU A 459 -11.11 24.38 -24.66
N ARG A 460 -10.55 25.57 -24.86
CA ARG A 460 -10.58 26.29 -26.15
C ARG A 460 -9.84 25.54 -27.25
N VAL A 461 -8.62 25.08 -26.99
CA VAL A 461 -7.79 24.31 -27.92
C VAL A 461 -8.42 22.93 -28.24
N ARG A 462 -9.19 22.37 -27.30
CA ARG A 462 -9.97 21.15 -27.55
C ARG A 462 -11.16 21.38 -28.49
N ARG A 463 -11.83 22.54 -28.39
CA ARG A 463 -13.03 22.88 -29.18
C ARG A 463 -12.72 23.46 -30.55
N ASP A 464 -11.60 24.16 -30.71
CA ASP A 464 -11.17 24.73 -31.99
C ASP A 464 -10.91 23.61 -33.03
N PRO A 465 -11.63 23.58 -34.17
CA PRO A 465 -11.41 22.60 -35.23
C PRO A 465 -10.03 22.71 -35.91
N ASN A 466 -9.35 23.85 -35.78
CA ASN A 466 -8.05 24.12 -36.41
C ASN A 466 -6.85 23.75 -35.51
N SER A 467 -7.08 23.51 -34.22
CA SER A 467 -6.04 23.16 -33.25
C SER A 467 -5.50 21.75 -33.52
N THR A 468 -4.18 21.65 -33.63
CA THR A 468 -3.46 20.40 -33.92
C THR A 468 -3.38 19.50 -32.69
N ASP A 469 -2.95 18.25 -32.88
CA ASP A 469 -2.64 17.36 -31.75
C ASP A 469 -1.45 17.88 -30.92
N GLU A 470 -0.52 18.65 -31.53
CA GLU A 470 0.57 19.31 -30.80
C GLU A 470 0.02 20.43 -29.89
N ASP A 471 -0.87 21.28 -30.38
CA ASP A 471 -1.53 22.33 -29.59
C ASP A 471 -2.29 21.71 -28.40
N ARG A 472 -3.03 20.62 -28.63
CA ARG A 472 -3.78 19.89 -27.60
C ARG A 472 -2.88 19.27 -26.54
N VAL A 473 -1.70 18.76 -26.93
CA VAL A 473 -0.70 18.25 -25.98
C VAL A 473 -0.07 19.42 -25.21
N ALA A 474 0.31 20.50 -25.88
CA ALA A 474 0.90 21.68 -25.26
C ALA A 474 -0.02 22.31 -24.21
N ALA A 475 -1.30 22.55 -24.54
CA ALA A 475 -2.28 23.09 -23.61
C ALA A 475 -2.52 22.16 -22.40
N LYS A 476 -2.49 20.85 -22.61
CA LYS A 476 -2.63 19.84 -21.56
C LYS A 476 -1.42 19.77 -20.62
N GLU A 477 -0.19 19.89 -21.13
CA GLU A 477 1.01 19.98 -20.29
C GLU A 477 1.06 21.33 -19.55
N ALA A 478 0.69 22.44 -20.20
CA ALA A 478 0.58 23.75 -19.55
C ALA A 478 -0.43 23.73 -18.37
N ARG A 479 -1.60 23.09 -18.55
CA ARG A 479 -2.56 22.87 -17.44
C ARG A 479 -1.96 22.04 -16.31
N LYS A 480 -1.28 20.92 -16.60
CA LYS A 480 -0.62 20.12 -15.55
C LYS A 480 0.46 20.89 -14.81
N ALA A 481 1.26 21.69 -15.53
CA ALA A 481 2.30 22.51 -14.92
C ALA A 481 1.69 23.55 -13.98
N ALA A 482 0.67 24.27 -14.44
CA ALA A 482 -0.03 25.26 -13.62
C ALA A 482 -0.74 24.64 -12.40
N GLU A 483 -1.42 23.49 -12.56
CA GLU A 483 -2.01 22.73 -11.44
C GLU A 483 -0.95 22.21 -10.46
N GLY A 484 0.20 21.75 -10.96
CA GLY A 484 1.33 21.31 -10.13
C GLY A 484 1.92 22.46 -9.31
N THR A 485 2.15 23.62 -9.93
CA THR A 485 2.60 24.83 -9.23
C THR A 485 1.57 25.30 -8.22
N ALA A 486 0.28 25.29 -8.55
CA ALA A 486 -0.80 25.64 -7.63
C ALA A 486 -0.86 24.71 -6.41
N MET A 487 -0.67 23.39 -6.61
CA MET A 487 -0.61 22.43 -5.52
C MET A 487 0.59 22.67 -4.60
N LEU A 488 1.76 23.03 -5.15
CA LEU A 488 2.98 23.34 -4.37
C LEU A 488 2.90 24.68 -3.62
N HIS A 489 2.02 25.59 -4.05
CA HIS A 489 1.76 26.89 -3.44
C HIS A 489 0.39 26.97 -2.76
N ASP A 490 -0.17 25.82 -2.37
CA ASP A 490 -1.32 25.72 -1.49
C ASP A 490 -0.88 25.95 -0.04
N GLU A 491 -1.53 26.89 0.65
CA GLU A 491 -1.13 27.28 2.02
C GLU A 491 -1.31 26.15 3.05
N ASP A 492 -2.28 25.25 2.87
CA ASP A 492 -2.48 24.10 3.78
C ASP A 492 -1.42 23.03 3.53
N LEU A 493 -1.08 22.76 2.27
CA LEU A 493 0.02 21.85 1.94
C LEU A 493 1.36 22.39 2.46
N GLN A 494 1.66 23.69 2.23
CA GLN A 494 2.89 24.29 2.73
C GLN A 494 2.98 24.27 4.27
N ARG A 495 1.88 24.56 4.98
CA ARG A 495 1.84 24.39 6.44
C ARG A 495 2.09 22.95 6.86
N ARG A 496 1.50 21.97 6.18
CA ARG A 496 1.67 20.55 6.51
C ARG A 496 3.07 20.02 6.19
N ILE A 497 3.72 20.54 5.15
CA ILE A 497 5.13 20.29 4.86
C ILE A 497 6.00 20.91 5.96
N ALA A 498 5.82 22.19 6.29
CA ALA A 498 6.59 22.87 7.33
C ALA A 498 6.39 22.27 8.73
N ASP A 499 5.18 21.81 9.05
CA ASP A 499 4.88 21.07 10.29
C ASP A 499 5.60 19.72 10.31
N TYR A 500 5.59 18.96 9.20
CA TYR A 500 6.30 17.69 9.08
C TYR A 500 7.83 17.86 9.12
N GLU A 501 8.38 18.86 8.42
CA GLU A 501 9.80 19.18 8.47
C GLU A 501 10.24 19.61 9.87
N ARG A 502 9.42 20.38 10.59
CA ARG A 502 9.66 20.73 11.99
C ARG A 502 9.61 19.50 12.89
N GLU A 503 8.66 18.58 12.72
CA GLU A 503 8.63 17.30 13.44
C GLU A 503 9.87 16.43 13.14
N GLN A 504 10.32 16.36 11.89
CA GLN A 504 11.54 15.64 11.50
C GLN A 504 12.81 16.29 12.07
N GLN A 505 12.89 17.62 12.07
CA GLN A 505 14.00 18.36 12.68
C GLN A 505 14.00 18.21 14.22
N GLU A 506 12.84 18.27 14.88
CA GLU A 506 12.71 18.01 16.31
C GLU A 506 13.11 16.56 16.66
N MET A 507 12.73 15.57 15.84
CA MET A 507 13.20 14.18 16.01
C MET A 507 14.71 14.04 15.79
N ALA A 508 15.27 14.63 14.74
CA ALA A 508 16.71 14.56 14.44
C ALA A 508 17.55 15.30 15.50
N GLN A 509 17.09 16.44 16.00
CA GLN A 509 17.73 17.16 17.11
C GLN A 509 17.61 16.39 18.42
N ALA A 510 16.46 15.76 18.71
CA ALA A 510 16.30 14.91 19.89
C ALA A 510 17.20 13.66 19.85
N MET A 511 17.41 13.06 18.67
CA MET A 511 18.35 11.96 18.48
C MET A 511 19.81 12.42 18.65
N ASN A 512 20.22 13.51 17.99
CA ASN A 512 21.58 14.05 18.13
C ASN A 512 21.91 14.58 19.54
N ALA A 513 20.92 15.12 20.26
CA ALA A 513 21.09 15.60 21.63
C ALA A 513 21.19 14.44 22.65
N ALA A 514 20.72 13.24 22.31
CA ALA A 514 20.83 12.06 23.16
C ALA A 514 22.21 11.35 23.06
N GLU A 515 23.03 11.67 22.05
CA GLU A 515 24.32 10.99 21.80
C GLU A 515 25.56 11.80 22.26
N GLN A 516 25.40 12.92 22.96
CA GLN A 516 26.54 13.72 23.46
C GLN A 516 26.75 13.62 24.98
N PRO A 517 27.86 12.99 25.40
CA PRO A 517 28.61 13.52 26.54
C PRO A 517 30.14 13.56 26.30
N ALA A 518 30.71 14.75 26.57
CA ALA A 518 32.10 15.02 26.98
C ALA A 518 33.28 14.46 26.16
N ALA A 519 34.01 15.35 25.50
CA ALA A 519 35.31 15.06 24.88
C ALA A 519 36.43 14.79 25.91
N ALA A 520 37.07 13.62 25.83
CA ALA A 520 38.36 13.29 26.45
C ALA A 520 39.07 12.14 25.68
N GLN A 521 40.38 11.95 25.88
CA GLN A 521 41.28 11.25 24.96
C GLN A 521 41.48 9.74 25.25
N ALA A 522 41.79 8.99 24.17
CA ALA A 522 42.49 7.68 24.10
C ALA A 522 41.73 6.38 24.51
N PRO A 523 42.19 5.16 24.11
CA PRO A 523 43.19 4.77 23.10
C PRO A 523 42.66 3.77 22.02
N ALA A 524 43.53 3.32 21.10
CA ALA A 524 43.20 2.43 19.98
C ALA A 524 42.71 1.01 20.37
N LYS A 525 41.81 0.43 19.57
CA LYS A 525 41.38 -0.98 19.67
C LYS A 525 42.50 -1.92 19.20
N PRO A 526 42.81 -3.02 19.92
CA PRO A 526 43.88 -3.93 19.53
C PRO A 526 43.46 -4.91 18.41
N GLU A 527 44.43 -5.31 17.60
CA GLU A 527 44.24 -6.23 16.46
C GLU A 527 43.67 -7.59 16.88
N ARG A 528 42.83 -8.17 16.02
CA ARG A 528 42.28 -9.53 16.15
C ARG A 528 42.82 -10.40 15.02
N ALA A 529 43.55 -11.47 15.33
CA ALA A 529 44.04 -12.41 14.33
C ALA A 529 43.01 -13.53 14.09
N TYR A 530 42.40 -13.60 12.90
CA TYR A 530 41.35 -14.57 12.58
C TYR A 530 41.89 -15.95 12.15
N LEU A 531 41.13 -17.00 12.47
CA LEU A 531 41.49 -18.41 12.32
C LEU A 531 40.51 -19.18 11.42
N ASN A 532 41.03 -20.08 10.59
CA ASN A 532 40.29 -21.05 9.81
C ASN A 532 40.09 -22.34 10.62
N VAL A 533 39.02 -22.41 11.41
CA VAL A 533 38.80 -23.52 12.35
C VAL A 533 37.69 -24.44 11.84
N PRO A 534 38.00 -25.70 11.46
CA PRO A 534 36.98 -26.70 11.17
C PRO A 534 36.07 -26.90 12.38
N PHE A 535 34.76 -27.09 12.18
CA PHE A 535 33.79 -27.21 13.28
C PHE A 535 34.13 -28.31 14.31
N LYS A 536 34.84 -29.37 13.90
CA LYS A 536 35.32 -30.45 14.78
C LYS A 536 36.45 -30.02 15.74
N GLU A 537 37.18 -28.95 15.42
CA GLU A 537 38.33 -28.44 16.18
C GLU A 537 37.98 -27.17 16.99
N LYS A 538 36.70 -26.76 16.98
CA LYS A 538 36.21 -25.56 17.69
C LYS A 538 36.53 -25.58 19.19
N ASP A 539 36.50 -26.75 19.82
CA ASP A 539 36.72 -26.89 21.26
C ASP A 539 38.22 -26.87 21.60
N GLU A 540 39.08 -27.22 20.64
CA GLU A 540 40.54 -27.15 20.76
C GLU A 540 41.04 -25.69 20.70
N VAL A 541 40.59 -24.90 19.72
CA VAL A 541 40.92 -23.45 19.67
C VAL A 541 40.36 -22.68 20.86
N LYS A 542 39.18 -23.08 21.35
CA LYS A 542 38.54 -22.47 22.52
C LYS A 542 39.34 -22.77 23.80
N ALA A 543 39.91 -23.97 23.91
CA ALA A 543 40.79 -24.33 25.01
C ALA A 543 42.13 -23.57 24.99
N LEU A 544 42.64 -23.23 23.80
CA LEU A 544 43.84 -22.40 23.63
C LEU A 544 43.59 -20.89 23.85
N GLY A 545 42.34 -20.44 23.91
CA GLY A 545 41.96 -19.06 24.22
C GLY A 545 41.38 -18.24 23.07
N ALA A 546 41.15 -18.83 21.90
CA ALA A 546 40.44 -18.14 20.81
C ALA A 546 38.99 -17.83 21.21
N ARG A 547 38.42 -16.78 20.60
CA ARG A 547 37.02 -16.38 20.78
C ARG A 547 36.28 -16.35 19.44
N TRP A 548 34.97 -16.53 19.50
CA TRP A 548 34.11 -16.44 18.32
C TRP A 548 33.65 -15.01 18.12
N ASP A 549 33.97 -14.44 16.95
CA ASP A 549 33.37 -13.18 16.50
C ASP A 549 32.00 -13.46 15.87
N ARG A 550 30.94 -12.86 16.42
CA ARG A 550 29.58 -13.05 15.92
C ARG A 550 29.30 -12.22 14.66
N GLN A 551 30.01 -11.11 14.44
CA GLN A 551 29.87 -10.27 13.25
C GLN A 551 30.66 -10.89 12.09
N GLU A 552 31.93 -11.22 12.30
CA GLU A 552 32.82 -11.79 11.27
C GLU A 552 32.68 -13.33 11.10
N ARG A 553 31.83 -13.98 11.92
CA ARG A 553 31.54 -15.44 11.91
C ARG A 553 32.80 -16.30 11.84
N ALA A 554 33.81 -15.92 12.61
CA ALA A 554 35.14 -16.53 12.61
C ALA A 554 35.70 -16.62 14.03
N TRP A 555 36.57 -17.60 14.26
CA TRP A 555 37.40 -17.62 15.47
C TRP A 555 38.52 -16.59 15.34
N TYR A 556 38.88 -15.93 16.44
CA TYR A 556 40.02 -15.02 16.49
C TYR A 556 40.83 -15.21 17.77
N VAL A 557 42.14 -14.95 17.70
CA VAL A 557 43.03 -14.85 18.86
C VAL A 557 42.85 -13.45 19.48
N PRO A 558 42.38 -13.34 20.74
CA PRO A 558 42.30 -12.05 21.42
C PRO A 558 43.69 -11.49 21.74
N ALA A 559 43.82 -10.17 21.74
CA ALA A 559 45.04 -9.50 22.18
C ALA A 559 45.46 -9.95 23.59
N GLY A 560 46.72 -10.35 23.75
CA GLY A 560 47.28 -10.90 24.99
C GLY A 560 47.32 -12.43 25.08
N VAL A 561 46.77 -13.15 24.10
CA VAL A 561 46.96 -14.62 23.95
C VAL A 561 48.09 -14.87 22.95
N ASP A 562 49.02 -15.77 23.28
CA ASP A 562 50.12 -16.17 22.39
C ASP A 562 49.56 -16.76 21.08
N PRO A 563 49.92 -16.22 19.88
CA PRO A 563 49.45 -16.76 18.62
C PRO A 563 50.13 -18.08 18.21
N ALA A 564 51.28 -18.45 18.79
CA ALA A 564 52.06 -19.61 18.36
C ALA A 564 51.31 -20.96 18.40
N PRO A 565 50.48 -21.28 19.42
CA PRO A 565 49.68 -22.50 19.45
C PRO A 565 48.61 -22.58 18.35
N PHE A 566 48.25 -21.46 17.73
CA PHE A 566 47.19 -21.39 16.72
C PHE A 566 47.67 -21.57 15.27
N ALA A 567 48.97 -21.78 15.05
CA ALA A 567 49.59 -21.82 13.72
C ALA A 567 48.90 -22.77 12.72
N LYS A 568 48.32 -23.88 13.18
CA LYS A 568 47.61 -24.84 12.31
C LYS A 568 46.25 -24.35 11.77
N TRP A 569 45.73 -23.22 12.26
CA TRP A 569 44.46 -22.63 11.83
C TRP A 569 44.62 -21.23 11.23
N ALA A 570 45.80 -20.82 10.75
CA ALA A 570 45.93 -19.54 10.04
C ALA A 570 45.05 -19.50 8.76
N ARG A 571 44.37 -18.38 8.48
CA ARG A 571 43.51 -18.23 7.29
C ARG A 571 44.33 -17.84 6.05
N GLU A 572 44.45 -18.77 5.11
CA GLU A 572 44.61 -18.45 3.67
C GLU A 572 43.20 -18.41 3.03
N GLY A 573 42.91 -17.39 2.20
CA GLY A 573 41.55 -17.00 1.83
C GLY A 573 40.95 -17.75 0.62
N ALA A 574 39.63 -18.00 0.65
CA ALA A 574 38.93 -18.80 -0.37
C ALA A 574 37.48 -18.33 -0.67
N THR A 575 37.17 -18.22 -1.98
CA THR A 575 36.02 -18.82 -2.73
C THR A 575 34.56 -18.66 -2.28
N ALA A 576 33.62 -18.84 -3.23
CA ALA A 576 32.22 -19.14 -2.90
C ALA A 576 31.35 -19.87 -3.98
N ALA A 577 30.07 -20.06 -3.63
CA ALA A 577 29.01 -20.98 -4.10
C ALA A 577 28.27 -20.66 -5.44
N VAL A 578 27.09 -21.25 -5.71
CA VAL A 578 26.13 -20.96 -6.82
C VAL A 578 24.71 -21.57 -6.45
N GLU A 579 23.55 -20.91 -6.72
CA GLU A 579 22.13 -21.02 -6.24
C GLU A 579 21.00 -20.99 -7.37
N ALA A 580 20.19 -22.04 -7.51
CA ALA A 580 18.70 -22.01 -7.53
C ALA A 580 17.87 -21.36 -8.70
N ARG A 581 16.55 -21.70 -8.69
CA ARG A 581 15.32 -20.82 -8.73
C ARG A 581 14.26 -21.31 -9.80
N ALA A 582 13.24 -20.55 -10.25
CA ALA A 582 11.81 -20.92 -10.04
C ALA A 582 10.70 -20.68 -11.15
N GLU A 583 9.40 -20.80 -10.75
CA GLU A 583 8.10 -20.35 -11.36
C GLU A 583 7.64 -20.90 -12.77
N ALA A 584 6.43 -20.69 -13.36
CA ALA A 584 5.29 -19.76 -13.14
C ALA A 584 3.87 -20.26 -13.64
N GLN A 585 2.93 -19.33 -13.95
CA GLN A 585 1.45 -19.52 -14.13
C GLN A 585 0.88 -18.63 -15.30
N PRO A 586 -0.41 -18.14 -15.42
CA PRO A 586 -1.76 -18.45 -14.83
C PRO A 586 -3.01 -18.34 -15.83
N THR A 587 -4.27 -18.43 -15.34
CA THR A 587 -5.55 -17.69 -15.76
C THR A 587 -6.78 -18.28 -16.55
N GLN A 588 -7.90 -18.60 -15.84
CA GLN A 588 -9.26 -17.93 -15.87
C GLN A 588 -10.00 -17.47 -17.18
N PRO A 589 -11.20 -16.80 -17.15
CA PRO A 589 -12.40 -16.83 -16.25
C PRO A 589 -13.79 -16.84 -16.99
N THR A 590 -14.97 -16.98 -16.32
CA THR A 590 -16.21 -16.10 -16.37
C THR A 590 -17.52 -16.73 -15.79
N ALA A 591 -18.35 -15.88 -15.15
CA ALA A 591 -19.83 -15.82 -15.03
C ALA A 591 -20.71 -16.79 -14.17
N GLU A 592 -21.61 -16.12 -13.40
CA GLU A 592 -22.97 -16.48 -12.89
C GLU A 592 -23.22 -17.60 -11.85
N ARG A 593 -23.88 -17.24 -10.75
CA ARG A 593 -24.81 -18.09 -9.95
C ARG A 593 -25.89 -17.21 -9.32
N PRO A 594 -27.16 -17.63 -9.41
CA PRO A 594 -27.94 -17.75 -8.19
C PRO A 594 -28.72 -19.07 -8.16
N ASN A 595 -28.39 -19.96 -7.21
CA ASN A 595 -29.38 -20.69 -6.43
C ASN A 595 -28.75 -21.59 -5.36
N ALA A 596 -29.63 -21.97 -4.43
CA ALA A 596 -29.54 -22.93 -3.32
C ALA A 596 -28.43 -23.99 -3.37
N ALA A 597 -27.96 -24.34 -2.17
CA ALA A 597 -26.96 -25.35 -1.88
C ALA A 597 -27.16 -26.69 -2.62
N GLN A 598 -26.52 -26.79 -3.79
CA GLN A 598 -26.11 -28.04 -4.40
C GLN A 598 -24.58 -28.12 -4.30
N GLU A 599 -24.13 -29.28 -3.84
CA GLU A 599 -22.74 -29.63 -3.55
C GLU A 599 -21.84 -29.34 -4.75
N ARG A 600 -20.80 -28.50 -4.58
CA ARG A 600 -19.97 -28.05 -5.70
C ARG A 600 -18.98 -29.14 -6.11
N VAL A 601 -19.26 -29.82 -7.23
CA VAL A 601 -18.30 -30.77 -7.83
C VAL A 601 -17.18 -29.98 -8.52
N TYR A 602 -16.03 -29.83 -7.85
CA TYR A 602 -14.84 -29.17 -8.41
C TYR A 602 -14.14 -30.03 -9.47
N LEU A 603 -13.50 -29.37 -10.44
CA LEU A 603 -12.96 -29.96 -11.66
C LEU A 603 -11.50 -29.53 -11.88
N ALA A 604 -10.64 -30.52 -12.12
CA ALA A 604 -9.22 -30.40 -12.42
C ALA A 604 -8.97 -30.00 -13.89
N VAL A 605 -9.57 -28.89 -14.35
CA VAL A 605 -9.47 -28.45 -15.76
C VAL A 605 -8.13 -27.73 -16.03
N PRO A 606 -7.24 -28.26 -16.90
CA PRO A 606 -6.00 -27.59 -17.27
C PRO A 606 -6.28 -26.27 -18.01
N TYR A 607 -5.38 -25.28 -17.89
CA TYR A 607 -5.53 -23.96 -18.52
C TYR A 607 -5.86 -24.03 -20.03
N GLY A 608 -5.24 -24.96 -20.76
CA GLY A 608 -5.47 -25.15 -22.20
C GLY A 608 -6.86 -25.68 -22.56
N GLU A 609 -7.51 -26.42 -21.66
CA GLU A 609 -8.81 -27.07 -21.90
C GLU A 609 -10.00 -26.25 -21.37
N ARG A 610 -9.74 -25.08 -20.76
CA ARG A 610 -10.79 -24.26 -20.12
C ARG A 610 -11.95 -23.87 -21.02
N GLN A 611 -11.73 -23.70 -22.32
CA GLN A 611 -12.82 -23.42 -23.26
C GLN A 611 -13.70 -24.65 -23.51
N VAL A 612 -13.12 -25.86 -23.52
CA VAL A 612 -13.85 -27.11 -23.69
C VAL A 612 -14.66 -27.44 -22.43
N ALA A 613 -14.09 -27.24 -21.25
CA ALA A 613 -14.81 -27.42 -19.99
C ALA A 613 -15.96 -26.41 -19.83
N LYS A 614 -15.74 -25.13 -20.16
CA LYS A 614 -16.82 -24.12 -20.23
C LYS A 614 -17.94 -24.54 -21.17
N ALA A 615 -17.61 -25.03 -22.37
CA ALA A 615 -18.60 -25.50 -23.34
C ALA A 615 -19.39 -26.74 -22.87
N ALA A 616 -18.89 -27.46 -21.86
CA ALA A 616 -19.58 -28.55 -21.16
C ALA A 616 -20.26 -28.09 -19.84
N GLY A 617 -20.29 -26.79 -19.55
CA GLY A 617 -20.96 -26.21 -18.38
C GLY A 617 -20.10 -26.04 -17.12
N ALA A 618 -18.77 -26.16 -17.22
CA ALA A 618 -17.89 -25.81 -16.10
C ALA A 618 -17.85 -24.29 -15.88
N GLN A 619 -18.06 -23.87 -14.64
CA GLN A 619 -17.98 -22.47 -14.20
C GLN A 619 -16.74 -22.27 -13.30
N TRP A 620 -16.30 -21.02 -13.13
CA TRP A 620 -15.10 -20.70 -12.33
C TRP A 620 -15.47 -20.13 -10.96
N ASP A 621 -14.95 -20.74 -9.90
CA ASP A 621 -15.05 -20.22 -8.53
C ASP A 621 -13.95 -19.18 -8.29
N LYS A 622 -14.31 -17.90 -8.15
CA LYS A 622 -13.34 -16.82 -7.88
C LYS A 622 -12.66 -16.96 -6.52
N VAL A 623 -13.37 -17.47 -5.52
CA VAL A 623 -12.91 -17.59 -4.13
C VAL A 623 -12.00 -18.81 -4.01
N ALA A 624 -12.50 -19.98 -4.40
CA ALA A 624 -11.76 -21.24 -4.33
C ALA A 624 -10.70 -21.39 -5.43
N LYS A 625 -10.76 -20.56 -6.47
CA LYS A 625 -9.82 -20.48 -7.61
C LYS A 625 -9.65 -21.82 -8.32
N SER A 626 -10.79 -22.48 -8.55
CA SER A 626 -10.92 -23.74 -9.28
C SER A 626 -12.19 -23.76 -10.14
N TRP A 627 -12.25 -24.68 -11.09
CA TRP A 627 -13.45 -24.94 -11.89
C TRP A 627 -14.43 -25.82 -11.13
N TYR A 628 -15.72 -25.69 -11.39
CA TYR A 628 -16.75 -26.59 -10.85
C TYR A 628 -17.85 -26.84 -11.90
N ALA A 629 -18.59 -27.94 -11.77
CA ALA A 629 -19.75 -28.22 -12.60
C ALA A 629 -20.90 -27.24 -12.27
N GLY A 630 -21.29 -26.39 -13.22
CA GLY A 630 -22.43 -25.49 -13.05
C GLY A 630 -23.78 -26.22 -12.98
N PRO A 631 -24.88 -25.53 -12.62
CA PRO A 631 -26.19 -26.17 -12.41
C PRO A 631 -26.73 -26.96 -13.62
N ASN A 632 -26.36 -26.54 -14.83
CA ASN A 632 -26.80 -27.11 -16.10
C ASN A 632 -25.67 -27.87 -16.84
N ALA A 633 -24.69 -28.39 -16.11
CA ALA A 633 -23.48 -28.96 -16.69
C ALA A 633 -23.63 -30.38 -17.24
N ASP A 634 -22.98 -30.67 -18.38
CA ASP A 634 -22.94 -31.98 -19.00
C ASP A 634 -21.85 -32.84 -18.34
N MET A 635 -22.24 -33.53 -17.26
CA MET A 635 -21.33 -34.39 -16.50
C MET A 635 -20.69 -35.51 -17.34
N GLY A 636 -21.33 -35.95 -18.44
CA GLY A 636 -20.75 -36.92 -19.36
C GLY A 636 -19.53 -36.37 -20.12
N LYS A 637 -19.56 -35.08 -20.49
CA LYS A 637 -18.40 -34.40 -21.09
C LYS A 637 -17.35 -33.99 -20.06
N LEU A 638 -17.77 -33.64 -18.84
CA LEU A 638 -16.91 -33.16 -17.76
C LEU A 638 -16.15 -34.27 -17.01
N GLN A 639 -16.60 -35.52 -17.07
CA GLN A 639 -16.03 -36.65 -16.31
C GLN A 639 -14.49 -36.72 -16.34
N ARG A 640 -13.85 -36.41 -17.48
CA ARG A 640 -12.38 -36.44 -17.65
C ARG A 640 -11.62 -35.49 -16.71
N TRP A 641 -12.27 -34.44 -16.21
CA TRP A 641 -11.69 -33.45 -15.30
C TRP A 641 -12.14 -33.62 -13.85
N LEU A 642 -12.83 -34.72 -13.49
CA LEU A 642 -12.95 -35.08 -12.08
C LEU A 642 -11.54 -35.40 -11.53
N PRO A 643 -11.16 -34.94 -10.32
CA PRO A 643 -9.81 -35.13 -9.78
C PRO A 643 -9.29 -36.58 -9.80
N ASP A 644 -10.20 -37.55 -9.64
CA ASP A 644 -9.92 -38.99 -9.66
C ASP A 644 -9.53 -39.52 -11.06
N ASN A 645 -9.94 -38.83 -12.13
CA ASN A 645 -9.74 -39.24 -13.52
C ASN A 645 -8.50 -38.60 -14.19
N VAL A 646 -7.75 -37.76 -13.48
CA VAL A 646 -6.50 -37.15 -13.98
C VAL A 646 -5.28 -38.00 -13.57
N PRO A 647 -4.54 -38.59 -14.53
CA PRO A 647 -3.32 -39.35 -14.25
C PRO A 647 -2.25 -38.51 -13.53
N THR A 648 -1.46 -39.14 -12.68
CA THR A 648 -0.45 -38.48 -11.83
C THR A 648 0.94 -39.02 -12.18
N GLN A 649 1.96 -38.17 -12.41
CA GLN A 649 3.29 -38.65 -12.85
C GLN A 649 4.50 -37.88 -12.26
N GLN A 650 5.15 -38.56 -11.30
CA GLN A 650 6.54 -38.42 -10.82
C GLN A 650 6.94 -37.14 -10.06
N SER A 651 7.51 -37.37 -8.86
CA SER A 651 7.71 -36.37 -7.80
C SER A 651 9.12 -35.74 -7.78
N PRO A 652 9.30 -34.55 -7.17
CA PRO A 652 10.61 -33.96 -6.88
C PRO A 652 11.42 -34.75 -5.82
N ALA A 653 12.73 -34.51 -5.76
CA ALA A 653 13.68 -35.32 -4.97
C ALA A 653 13.70 -35.07 -3.45
N VAL A 654 13.03 -34.02 -2.96
CA VAL A 654 12.82 -33.75 -1.52
C VAL A 654 11.35 -33.38 -1.35
N THR A 655 10.70 -33.90 -0.31
CA THR A 655 9.28 -33.62 -0.08
C THR A 655 9.10 -32.22 0.55
N PRO A 656 7.99 -31.51 0.27
CA PRO A 656 7.65 -30.28 0.99
C PRO A 656 7.61 -30.45 2.51
N GLU A 657 7.24 -31.64 2.99
CA GLU A 657 7.27 -32.05 4.38
C GLU A 657 8.70 -32.03 4.95
N ASP A 658 9.69 -32.58 4.25
CA ASP A 658 11.10 -32.59 4.68
C ASP A 658 11.69 -31.16 4.69
N GLU A 659 11.39 -30.34 3.67
CA GLU A 659 11.86 -28.96 3.63
C GLU A 659 11.22 -28.11 4.76
N PHE A 660 9.93 -28.33 5.06
CA PHE A 660 9.29 -27.66 6.19
C PHE A 660 9.76 -28.21 7.55
N ALA A 661 10.18 -29.48 7.63
CA ALA A 661 10.83 -30.04 8.81
C ALA A 661 12.16 -29.32 9.12
N GLU A 662 12.96 -29.02 8.09
CA GLU A 662 14.17 -28.19 8.25
C GLU A 662 13.84 -26.73 8.61
N ALA A 663 12.79 -26.14 8.03
CA ALA A 663 12.32 -24.81 8.42
C ALA A 663 11.91 -24.76 9.91
N LEU A 664 11.20 -25.78 10.41
CA LEU A 664 10.86 -25.93 11.82
C LEU A 664 12.10 -26.03 12.72
N LYS A 665 13.08 -26.86 12.35
CA LYS A 665 14.35 -26.98 13.08
C LYS A 665 15.10 -25.65 13.12
N SER A 666 15.17 -24.93 12.01
CA SER A 666 15.81 -23.60 11.93
C SER A 666 15.17 -22.56 12.86
N MET A 667 13.88 -22.71 13.14
CA MET A 667 13.10 -21.89 14.07
C MET A 667 13.23 -22.34 15.54
N GLY A 668 14.12 -23.30 15.81
CA GLY A 668 14.33 -23.90 17.12
C GLY A 668 13.23 -24.86 17.56
N CYS A 669 12.43 -25.41 16.63
CA CYS A 669 11.45 -26.45 16.95
C CYS A 669 12.08 -27.84 16.90
N VAL A 670 11.82 -28.68 17.89
CA VAL A 670 12.37 -30.04 17.98
C VAL A 670 11.58 -30.97 17.07
N VAL A 671 12.10 -31.21 15.86
CA VAL A 671 11.54 -32.18 14.90
C VAL A 671 12.37 -33.46 14.95
N THR A 672 11.81 -34.51 15.56
CA THR A 672 12.45 -35.84 15.65
C THR A 672 12.33 -36.57 14.31
N PRO A 673 13.41 -37.15 13.75
CA PRO A 673 13.32 -38.00 12.57
C PRO A 673 12.36 -39.18 12.80
N GLY A 674 11.38 -39.36 11.91
CA GLY A 674 10.31 -40.37 12.06
C GLY A 674 9.26 -40.03 13.14
N GLY A 675 9.26 -38.80 13.68
CA GLY A 675 8.24 -38.30 14.59
C GLY A 675 6.96 -37.87 13.89
N GLU A 676 5.98 -37.40 14.68
CA GLU A 676 4.65 -36.98 14.19
C GLU A 676 4.69 -35.66 13.40
N HIS A 677 5.68 -34.80 13.64
CA HIS A 677 5.81 -33.48 13.01
C HIS A 677 6.84 -33.50 11.87
N PRO A 678 6.65 -32.72 10.77
CA PRO A 678 5.52 -31.84 10.51
C PRO A 678 4.25 -32.55 10.01
N ILE A 679 3.10 -31.97 10.38
CA ILE A 679 1.77 -32.36 9.93
C ILE A 679 1.26 -31.25 9.01
N MET A 680 1.24 -31.48 7.70
CA MET A 680 0.91 -30.48 6.68
C MET A 680 -0.59 -30.43 6.33
N ASP A 681 -1.47 -30.56 7.32
CA ASP A 681 -2.93 -30.69 7.14
C ASP A 681 -3.69 -29.35 7.12
N GLY A 682 -2.98 -28.23 7.06
CA GLY A 682 -3.51 -26.85 7.13
C GLY A 682 -4.04 -26.44 8.51
N LYS A 683 -3.81 -27.23 9.57
CA LYS A 683 -4.22 -26.90 10.94
C LYS A 683 -3.04 -26.44 11.80
N LYS A 684 -3.38 -25.87 12.95
CA LYS A 684 -2.42 -25.35 13.92
C LYS A 684 -1.93 -26.47 14.84
N HIS A 685 -0.65 -26.81 14.73
CA HIS A 685 0.00 -27.85 15.54
C HIS A 685 0.94 -27.22 16.56
N ARG A 686 0.95 -27.76 17.79
CA ARG A 686 1.94 -27.40 18.83
C ARG A 686 3.12 -28.34 18.77
N ILE A 687 4.32 -27.78 18.84
CA ILE A 687 5.60 -28.51 18.80
C ILE A 687 6.50 -28.04 19.95
N GLU A 688 7.34 -28.94 20.45
CA GLU A 688 8.40 -28.64 21.42
C GLU A 688 9.45 -27.73 20.78
N THR A 689 10.00 -26.76 21.51
CA THR A 689 11.14 -25.95 21.06
C THR A 689 12.34 -26.12 21.99
N GLU A 690 13.52 -25.78 21.51
CA GLU A 690 14.76 -26.02 22.25
C GLU A 690 14.74 -25.41 23.66
N GLY A 691 15.07 -26.27 24.64
CA GLY A 691 15.03 -25.96 26.07
C GLY A 691 13.65 -26.04 26.72
N ASP A 692 12.58 -26.45 26.01
CA ASP A 692 11.28 -26.72 26.63
C ASP A 692 11.43 -27.72 27.78
N LYS A 693 10.68 -27.52 28.87
CA LYS A 693 10.62 -28.52 29.94
C LYS A 693 9.83 -29.72 29.42
N LYS A 694 10.13 -30.93 29.91
CA LYS A 694 9.44 -32.16 29.51
C LYS A 694 7.90 -31.99 29.53
N GLY A 695 7.28 -31.99 28.34
CA GLY A 695 5.83 -31.83 28.14
C GLY A 695 5.36 -30.41 27.77
N GLU A 696 6.25 -29.42 27.80
CA GLU A 696 6.04 -28.08 27.25
C GLU A 696 6.13 -28.15 25.71
N LYS A 697 5.33 -27.32 25.02
CA LYS A 697 5.33 -27.20 23.55
C LYS A 697 5.24 -25.73 23.17
N SER A 698 6.35 -25.00 23.29
CA SER A 698 6.40 -23.54 23.09
C SER A 698 6.28 -23.09 21.63
N GLY A 699 6.46 -23.99 20.66
CA GLY A 699 6.26 -23.70 19.25
C GLY A 699 4.82 -23.94 18.80
N PHE A 700 4.40 -23.22 17.76
CA PHE A 700 3.32 -23.70 16.89
C PHE A 700 3.65 -23.47 15.42
N TYR A 701 3.03 -24.26 14.56
CA TYR A 701 3.07 -24.05 13.13
C TYR A 701 1.72 -24.35 12.47
N VAL A 702 1.56 -23.90 11.23
CA VAL A 702 0.50 -24.31 10.29
C VAL A 702 1.21 -24.66 8.98
N GLY A 703 1.02 -25.88 8.49
CA GLY A 703 1.66 -26.37 7.27
C GLY A 703 0.63 -26.73 6.21
N HIS A 704 0.85 -26.32 4.96
CA HIS A 704 -0.07 -26.46 3.83
C HIS A 704 0.63 -27.20 2.68
N LEU A 705 0.02 -28.27 2.19
CA LEU A 705 0.35 -28.87 0.89
C LEU A 705 -0.54 -28.34 -0.24
N ASP A 706 -1.58 -27.58 0.08
CA ASP A 706 -2.54 -27.06 -0.88
C ASP A 706 -1.95 -25.94 -1.77
N GLY A 707 -1.90 -26.19 -3.08
CA GLY A 707 -1.56 -25.22 -4.12
C GLY A 707 -0.07 -25.12 -4.42
N HIS A 708 0.65 -24.30 -3.66
CA HIS A 708 2.12 -24.30 -3.65
C HIS A 708 2.51 -24.42 -2.18
N PRO A 709 3.14 -25.53 -1.77
CA PRO A 709 3.27 -25.85 -0.34
C PRO A 709 3.91 -24.70 0.44
N ALA A 710 3.31 -24.38 1.58
CA ALA A 710 3.62 -23.20 2.35
C ALA A 710 3.34 -23.44 3.84
N GLY A 711 3.78 -22.52 4.68
CA GLY A 711 3.54 -22.66 6.11
C GLY A 711 3.86 -21.41 6.89
N TYR A 712 3.40 -21.40 8.13
CA TYR A 712 3.70 -20.37 9.11
C TYR A 712 4.21 -21.05 10.38
N ILE A 713 5.33 -20.59 10.91
CA ILE A 713 5.99 -21.12 12.11
C ILE A 713 6.12 -19.97 13.11
N LYS A 714 5.83 -20.22 14.39
CA LYS A 714 6.06 -19.27 15.48
C LYS A 714 6.59 -19.96 16.73
N ASN A 715 7.78 -19.56 17.16
CA ASN A 715 8.38 -19.98 18.41
C ASN A 715 7.99 -18.96 19.51
N ASN A 716 6.99 -19.28 20.33
CA ASN A 716 6.44 -18.31 21.31
C ASN A 716 7.42 -17.98 22.45
N ARG A 717 8.51 -18.74 22.58
CA ARG A 717 9.54 -18.55 23.61
C ARG A 717 10.57 -17.49 23.22
N THR A 718 10.96 -17.47 21.94
CA THR A 718 11.86 -16.47 21.35
C THR A 718 11.10 -15.29 20.75
N GLY A 719 9.81 -15.47 20.42
CA GLY A 719 8.97 -14.48 19.72
C GLY A 719 9.09 -14.52 18.20
N VAL A 720 10.06 -15.27 17.66
CA VAL A 720 10.37 -15.31 16.23
C VAL A 720 9.29 -16.06 15.45
N GLU A 721 8.91 -15.52 14.29
CA GLU A 721 7.96 -16.13 13.36
C GLU A 721 8.50 -16.13 11.92
N MET A 722 8.07 -17.11 11.12
CA MET A 722 8.52 -17.34 9.75
C MET A 722 7.33 -17.73 8.87
N LYS A 723 7.30 -17.19 7.64
CA LYS A 723 6.41 -17.65 6.56
C LYS A 723 7.27 -18.45 5.56
N TRP A 724 7.09 -19.76 5.52
CA TRP A 724 7.81 -20.67 4.63
C TRP A 724 7.00 -20.96 3.36
N LYS A 725 7.69 -21.27 2.26
CA LYS A 725 7.17 -21.75 0.98
C LYS A 725 8.18 -22.74 0.39
N ALA A 726 7.71 -23.84 -0.19
CA ALA A 726 8.56 -24.87 -0.74
C ALA A 726 9.36 -24.40 -1.95
N LYS A 727 10.67 -24.67 -1.97
CA LYS A 727 11.53 -24.40 -3.12
C LYS A 727 11.47 -25.57 -4.11
N GLY A 728 11.37 -25.27 -5.41
CA GLY A 728 11.44 -26.27 -6.48
C GLY A 728 10.17 -27.07 -6.77
N TYR A 729 9.05 -26.82 -6.08
CA TYR A 729 7.78 -27.52 -6.35
C TYR A 729 7.03 -26.91 -7.56
N ALA A 730 7.46 -27.31 -8.77
CA ALA A 730 6.85 -26.94 -10.05
C ALA A 730 5.84 -28.02 -10.51
N LEU A 731 4.57 -27.85 -10.16
CA LEU A 731 3.48 -28.70 -10.64
C LEU A 731 3.20 -28.46 -12.13
N ASP A 732 2.90 -29.53 -12.87
CA ASP A 732 2.39 -29.39 -14.24
C ASP A 732 1.02 -28.67 -14.26
N PRO A 733 0.58 -28.09 -15.40
CA PRO A 733 -0.68 -27.33 -15.44
C PRO A 733 -1.96 -28.12 -15.12
N ALA A 734 -1.97 -29.44 -15.30
CA ALA A 734 -3.05 -30.36 -14.97
C ALA A 734 -2.96 -30.85 -13.52
N GLU A 735 -1.78 -31.21 -13.02
CA GLU A 735 -1.55 -31.53 -11.60
C GLU A 735 -1.88 -30.33 -10.70
N LYS A 736 -1.50 -29.13 -11.14
CA LYS A 736 -1.88 -27.87 -10.49
C LYS A 736 -3.38 -27.60 -10.54
N ALA A 737 -4.07 -27.98 -11.62
CA ALA A 737 -5.53 -27.89 -11.69
C ALA A 737 -6.20 -28.90 -10.75
N LYS A 738 -5.68 -30.14 -10.66
CA LYS A 738 -6.10 -31.16 -9.69
C LYS A 738 -5.90 -30.68 -8.26
N MET A 739 -4.71 -30.22 -7.92
CA MET A 739 -4.41 -29.70 -6.58
C MET A 739 -5.22 -28.44 -6.25
N GLN A 740 -5.55 -27.58 -7.23
CA GLN A 740 -6.49 -26.47 -7.04
C GLN A 740 -7.92 -26.94 -6.79
N ALA A 741 -8.40 -27.99 -7.48
CA ALA A 741 -9.71 -28.59 -7.22
C ALA A 741 -9.79 -29.29 -5.86
N GLU A 742 -8.75 -30.03 -5.46
CA GLU A 742 -8.65 -30.65 -4.14
C GLU A 742 -8.52 -29.62 -3.01
N ALA A 743 -7.73 -28.56 -3.21
CA ALA A 743 -7.61 -27.45 -2.25
C ALA A 743 -8.95 -26.70 -2.11
N ALA A 744 -9.64 -26.44 -3.23
CA ALA A 744 -10.97 -25.85 -3.25
C ALA A 744 -11.99 -26.70 -2.47
N ALA A 745 -12.03 -28.01 -2.73
CA ALA A 745 -12.89 -28.94 -2.01
C ALA A 745 -12.55 -29.01 -0.50
N LYS A 746 -11.26 -29.06 -0.13
CA LYS A 746 -10.82 -29.03 1.28
C LYS A 746 -11.14 -27.71 1.97
N LEU A 747 -11.02 -26.57 1.28
CA LEU A 747 -11.40 -25.26 1.82
C LEU A 747 -12.92 -25.15 2.02
N ALA A 748 -13.72 -25.62 1.05
CA ALA A 748 -15.17 -25.68 1.17
C ALA A 748 -15.61 -26.57 2.34
N ALA A 749 -15.05 -27.78 2.45
CA ALA A 749 -15.34 -28.71 3.55
C ALA A 749 -14.89 -28.15 4.92
N ARG A 750 -13.75 -27.43 5.00
CA ARG A 750 -13.33 -26.74 6.23
C ARG A 750 -14.28 -25.59 6.59
N ALA A 751 -14.74 -24.82 5.62
CA ALA A 751 -15.69 -23.73 5.85
C ALA A 751 -17.05 -24.25 6.35
N GLU A 752 -17.57 -25.31 5.72
CA GLU A 752 -18.81 -25.97 6.15
C GLU A 752 -18.68 -26.63 7.53
N GLU A 753 -17.54 -27.27 7.82
CA GLU A 753 -17.26 -27.80 9.16
C GLU A 753 -17.17 -26.68 10.20
N GLN A 754 -16.53 -25.54 9.87
CA GLN A 754 -16.47 -24.38 10.75
C GLN A 754 -17.87 -23.78 10.97
N GLU A 755 -18.72 -23.69 9.94
CA GLU A 755 -20.09 -23.23 10.05
C GLU A 755 -20.94 -24.17 10.92
N ARG A 756 -20.83 -25.49 10.72
CA ARG A 756 -21.47 -26.51 11.59
C ARG A 756 -20.98 -26.41 13.04
N GLN A 757 -19.70 -26.10 13.27
CA GLN A 757 -19.15 -25.87 14.62
C GLN A 757 -19.65 -24.56 15.25
N HIS A 758 -19.72 -23.47 14.48
CA HIS A 758 -20.31 -22.20 14.93
C HIS A 758 -21.79 -22.37 15.30
N GLU A 759 -22.56 -23.10 14.49
CA GLU A 759 -23.98 -23.40 14.73
C GLU A 759 -24.17 -24.24 16.00
N ALA A 760 -23.40 -25.33 16.16
CA ALA A 760 -23.43 -26.17 17.35
C ALA A 760 -23.03 -25.40 18.62
N THR A 761 -22.06 -24.49 18.51
CA THR A 761 -21.65 -23.60 19.60
C THR A 761 -22.74 -22.57 19.92
N ALA A 762 -23.39 -21.96 18.93
CA ALA A 762 -24.52 -21.06 19.12
C ALA A 762 -25.67 -21.75 19.88
N GLN A 763 -26.05 -22.97 19.48
CA GLN A 763 -27.07 -23.78 20.17
C GLN A 763 -26.66 -24.21 21.59
N ARG A 764 -25.36 -24.42 21.86
CA ARG A 764 -24.84 -24.67 23.21
C ARG A 764 -24.96 -23.41 24.08
N ILE A 765 -24.60 -22.25 23.53
CA ILE A 765 -24.63 -20.96 24.23
C ILE A 765 -26.08 -20.53 24.52
N GLY A 766 -27.00 -20.68 23.56
CA GLY A 766 -28.42 -20.39 23.78
C GLY A 766 -29.03 -21.24 24.90
N ARG A 767 -28.65 -22.53 25.00
CA ARG A 767 -29.03 -23.39 26.14
C ARG A 767 -28.38 -22.96 27.46
N GLN A 768 -27.12 -22.52 27.44
CA GLN A 768 -26.45 -22.01 28.64
C GLN A 768 -27.08 -20.70 29.13
N ALA A 769 -27.45 -19.79 28.23
CA ALA A 769 -28.08 -18.52 28.55
C ALA A 769 -29.40 -18.68 29.33
N GLN A 770 -30.14 -19.78 29.10
CA GLN A 770 -31.35 -20.13 29.87
C GLN A 770 -31.09 -20.44 31.35
N SER A 771 -29.86 -20.74 31.75
CA SER A 771 -29.45 -20.96 33.14
C SER A 771 -28.90 -19.71 33.84
N LEU A 772 -28.63 -18.66 33.08
CA LEU A 772 -28.17 -17.38 33.58
C LEU A 772 -29.36 -16.47 33.91
N VAL A 773 -29.16 -15.52 34.81
CA VAL A 773 -30.19 -14.56 35.22
C VAL A 773 -29.84 -13.15 34.75
N PRO A 774 -30.83 -12.27 34.48
CA PRO A 774 -30.56 -10.85 34.30
C PRO A 774 -29.85 -10.26 35.52
N ILE A 775 -28.92 -9.33 35.29
CA ILE A 775 -28.26 -8.62 36.38
C ILE A 775 -29.30 -7.74 37.11
N THR A 776 -29.38 -7.85 38.43
CA THR A 776 -30.20 -6.96 39.28
C THR A 776 -29.35 -5.99 40.11
N GLU A 777 -28.12 -6.37 40.43
CA GLU A 777 -27.12 -5.52 41.10
C GLU A 777 -25.79 -5.59 40.32
N PRO A 778 -25.01 -4.50 40.21
CA PRO A 778 -23.73 -4.51 39.52
C PRO A 778 -22.79 -5.62 40.03
N THR A 779 -22.34 -6.49 39.13
CA THR A 779 -21.31 -7.52 39.40
C THR A 779 -19.97 -6.87 39.79
N PRO A 780 -19.00 -7.62 40.33
CA PRO A 780 -17.63 -7.13 40.54
C PRO A 780 -17.02 -6.38 39.34
N TYR A 781 -17.19 -6.90 38.12
CA TYR A 781 -16.73 -6.23 36.88
C TYR A 781 -17.44 -4.90 36.61
N LEU A 782 -18.77 -4.84 36.76
CA LEU A 782 -19.51 -3.60 36.51
C LEU A 782 -19.18 -2.54 37.58
N ARG A 783 -18.92 -2.96 38.83
CA ARG A 783 -18.46 -2.07 39.91
C ARG A 783 -17.05 -1.53 39.66
N ASP A 784 -16.09 -2.36 39.25
CA ASP A 784 -14.73 -1.92 38.87
C ASP A 784 -14.75 -0.90 37.72
N LYS A 785 -15.71 -1.04 36.80
CA LYS A 785 -15.87 -0.14 35.65
C LYS A 785 -16.78 1.06 35.88
N GLY A 786 -17.38 1.22 37.05
CA GLY A 786 -18.26 2.34 37.38
C GLY A 786 -19.56 2.40 36.57
N LEU A 787 -19.97 1.26 36.00
CA LEU A 787 -21.09 1.13 35.06
C LEU A 787 -22.40 0.79 35.77
N GLN A 788 -23.51 1.30 35.22
CA GLN A 788 -24.85 0.91 35.61
C GLN A 788 -25.24 -0.46 35.03
N VAL A 789 -26.34 -1.02 35.54
CA VAL A 789 -26.91 -2.26 35.01
C VAL A 789 -27.71 -1.95 33.74
N HIS A 790 -27.23 -2.44 32.60
CA HIS A 790 -27.91 -2.29 31.31
C HIS A 790 -28.64 -3.58 30.91
N ALA A 791 -29.78 -3.42 30.22
CA ALA A 791 -30.59 -4.54 29.76
C ALA A 791 -29.82 -5.43 28.75
N GLY A 792 -30.06 -6.73 28.81
CA GLY A 792 -29.45 -7.74 27.93
C GLY A 792 -28.18 -8.39 28.49
N VAL A 793 -27.59 -7.86 29.56
CA VAL A 793 -26.43 -8.47 30.23
C VAL A 793 -26.89 -9.42 31.35
N LEU A 794 -26.22 -10.56 31.45
CA LEU A 794 -26.58 -11.67 32.32
C LEU A 794 -25.49 -11.95 33.37
N THR A 795 -25.85 -12.67 34.43
CA THR A 795 -24.95 -13.13 35.50
C THR A 795 -25.27 -14.57 35.92
N ASP A 796 -24.35 -15.18 36.70
CA ASP A 796 -24.60 -16.43 37.39
C ASP A 796 -25.55 -16.21 38.59
N GLN A 797 -26.07 -17.29 39.17
CA GLN A 797 -27.05 -17.21 40.27
C GLN A 797 -26.50 -16.51 41.53
N GLU A 798 -25.17 -16.35 41.62
CA GLU A 798 -24.46 -15.71 42.72
C GLU A 798 -24.15 -14.22 42.45
N GLY A 799 -24.42 -13.70 41.24
CA GLY A 799 -24.18 -12.29 40.87
C GLY A 799 -22.70 -11.92 40.70
N GLN A 800 -21.83 -12.91 40.47
CA GLN A 800 -20.38 -12.74 40.52
C GLN A 800 -19.75 -12.58 39.13
N LYS A 801 -20.24 -13.31 38.13
CA LYS A 801 -19.68 -13.29 36.77
C LYS A 801 -20.59 -12.53 35.81
N THR A 802 -20.01 -11.84 34.83
CA THR A 802 -20.77 -11.10 33.83
C THR A 802 -20.70 -11.83 32.49
N TYR A 803 -21.87 -12.00 31.86
CA TYR A 803 -22.03 -12.66 30.59
C TYR A 803 -22.74 -11.71 29.63
N ILE A 804 -22.09 -11.38 28.52
CA ILE A 804 -22.60 -10.44 27.52
C ILE A 804 -22.89 -11.23 26.23
N PRO A 805 -24.15 -11.56 25.94
CA PRO A 805 -24.55 -12.20 24.68
C PRO A 805 -24.13 -11.38 23.45
N ALA A 806 -23.70 -12.06 22.38
CA ALA A 806 -23.33 -11.42 21.12
C ALA A 806 -24.19 -11.94 19.97
N TYR A 807 -24.82 -11.01 19.25
CA TYR A 807 -25.79 -11.26 18.19
C TYR A 807 -25.27 -10.73 16.85
N ASP A 808 -25.71 -11.30 15.74
CA ASP A 808 -25.56 -10.68 14.42
C ASP A 808 -26.62 -9.59 14.16
N ALA A 809 -26.56 -8.96 12.99
CA ALA A 809 -27.53 -7.96 12.57
C ALA A 809 -28.97 -8.49 12.51
N ASP A 810 -29.16 -9.79 12.27
CA ASP A 810 -30.47 -10.45 12.21
C ASP A 810 -31.03 -10.81 13.60
N GLY A 811 -30.23 -10.65 14.66
CA GLY A 811 -30.62 -10.91 16.05
C GLY A 811 -30.36 -12.34 16.52
N LYS A 812 -29.63 -13.16 15.76
CA LYS A 812 -29.24 -14.52 16.16
C LYS A 812 -28.04 -14.47 17.09
N GLN A 813 -28.13 -15.10 18.26
CA GLN A 813 -27.01 -15.22 19.19
C GLN A 813 -25.99 -16.24 18.67
N TRP A 814 -24.77 -15.80 18.37
CA TRP A 814 -23.68 -16.65 17.90
C TRP A 814 -22.61 -16.91 18.96
N THR A 815 -22.37 -15.93 19.85
CA THR A 815 -21.40 -16.08 20.94
C THR A 815 -21.84 -15.36 22.21
N MET A 816 -20.95 -15.37 23.20
CA MET A 816 -21.12 -14.69 24.49
C MET A 816 -19.71 -14.36 25.01
N GLN A 817 -19.53 -13.14 25.51
CA GLN A 817 -18.33 -12.76 26.26
C GLN A 817 -18.56 -13.11 27.74
N TYR A 818 -17.65 -13.91 28.28
CA TYR A 818 -17.57 -14.35 29.66
C TYR A 818 -16.55 -13.48 30.38
N ILE A 819 -16.97 -12.77 31.42
CA ILE A 819 -16.12 -11.93 32.25
C ILE A 819 -16.15 -12.50 33.67
N GLN A 820 -14.99 -12.92 34.15
CA GLN A 820 -14.81 -13.41 35.51
C GLN A 820 -14.83 -12.25 36.52
N GLU A 821 -14.90 -12.59 37.80
CA GLU A 821 -14.89 -11.65 38.94
C GLU A 821 -13.67 -10.70 38.93
N ASP A 822 -12.52 -11.17 38.42
CA ASP A 822 -11.27 -10.43 38.27
C ASP A 822 -11.21 -9.57 36.98
N GLY A 823 -12.28 -9.51 36.21
CA GLY A 823 -12.35 -8.82 34.92
C GLY A 823 -11.76 -9.60 33.73
N THR A 824 -11.27 -10.83 33.91
CA THR A 824 -10.74 -11.67 32.81
C THR A 824 -11.84 -11.98 31.79
N LYS A 825 -11.71 -11.38 30.60
CA LYS A 825 -12.66 -11.54 29.48
C LYS A 825 -12.26 -12.70 28.56
N ARG A 826 -13.22 -13.54 28.18
CA ARG A 826 -13.05 -14.62 27.19
C ARG A 826 -14.30 -14.77 26.32
N PHE A 827 -14.16 -15.26 25.10
CA PHE A 827 -15.30 -15.69 24.29
C PHE A 827 -15.53 -17.19 24.41
N ALA A 828 -16.72 -17.66 24.00
CA ALA A 828 -16.95 -19.08 23.81
C ALA A 828 -15.92 -19.67 22.83
N LYS A 829 -15.41 -20.85 23.14
CA LYS A 829 -14.53 -21.58 22.23
C LYS A 829 -15.33 -22.06 21.01
N ASP A 830 -14.72 -21.97 19.83
CA ASP A 830 -15.27 -22.45 18.56
C ASP A 830 -16.60 -21.76 18.16
N SER A 831 -16.70 -20.44 18.43
CA SER A 831 -17.86 -19.59 18.12
C SER A 831 -17.56 -18.51 17.08
N ARG A 832 -18.56 -18.09 16.31
CA ARG A 832 -18.48 -16.87 15.47
C ARG A 832 -18.52 -15.62 16.36
N LYS A 833 -17.50 -14.76 16.22
CA LYS A 833 -17.42 -13.42 16.82
C LYS A 833 -17.52 -12.31 15.77
N GLU A 834 -16.97 -12.56 14.58
CA GLU A 834 -16.93 -11.60 13.47
C GLU A 834 -18.33 -11.20 12.99
N GLY A 835 -18.57 -9.89 12.92
CA GLY A 835 -19.87 -9.29 12.64
C GLY A 835 -20.90 -9.43 13.77
N CYS A 836 -20.52 -9.98 14.93
CA CYS A 836 -21.39 -10.13 16.08
C CYS A 836 -21.10 -9.05 17.13
N PHE A 837 -22.14 -8.49 17.75
CA PHE A 837 -22.07 -7.35 18.66
C PHE A 837 -23.06 -7.47 19.82
N HIS A 838 -22.94 -6.58 20.81
CA HIS A 838 -23.95 -6.41 21.86
C HIS A 838 -24.52 -5.00 21.81
N VAL A 839 -25.82 -4.85 22.03
CA VAL A 839 -26.50 -3.55 22.06
C VAL A 839 -26.81 -3.15 23.49
N VAL A 840 -26.15 -2.11 23.99
CA VAL A 840 -26.43 -1.55 25.31
C VAL A 840 -27.82 -0.91 25.27
N GLY A 841 -28.78 -1.48 26.02
CA GLY A 841 -30.19 -1.07 25.99
C GLY A 841 -31.07 -1.88 25.02
N GLY A 842 -30.52 -2.79 24.21
CA GLY A 842 -31.26 -3.68 23.32
C GLY A 842 -31.63 -3.11 21.94
N MET A 843 -31.99 -4.01 21.01
CA MET A 843 -32.19 -3.68 19.59
C MET A 843 -33.27 -2.63 19.33
N ASP A 844 -34.38 -2.65 20.08
CA ASP A 844 -35.47 -1.68 19.91
C ASP A 844 -35.02 -0.26 20.30
N ALA A 845 -34.21 -0.14 21.35
CA ALA A 845 -33.61 1.13 21.76
C ALA A 845 -32.57 1.64 20.74
N LEU A 846 -31.85 0.75 20.06
CA LEU A 846 -30.94 1.12 18.97
C LEU A 846 -31.69 1.54 17.70
N ALA A 847 -32.81 0.89 17.39
CA ALA A 847 -33.70 1.33 16.31
C ALA A 847 -34.28 2.73 16.58
N ALA A 848 -34.56 3.05 17.85
CA ALA A 848 -35.00 4.38 18.28
C ALA A 848 -33.87 5.42 18.42
N ALA A 849 -32.60 5.00 18.58
CA ALA A 849 -31.48 5.92 18.75
C ALA A 849 -31.24 6.81 17.51
N PRO A 850 -30.84 8.08 17.68
CA PRO A 850 -30.68 9.02 16.56
C PRO A 850 -29.43 8.74 15.70
N ALA A 851 -28.42 8.05 16.25
CA ALA A 851 -27.19 7.66 15.57
C ALA A 851 -26.77 6.25 15.99
N LEU A 852 -26.05 5.55 15.11
CA LEU A 852 -25.39 4.28 15.43
C LEU A 852 -24.04 4.56 16.08
N VAL A 853 -23.98 4.53 17.42
CA VAL A 853 -22.72 4.76 18.15
C VAL A 853 -22.12 3.42 18.58
N ILE A 854 -20.94 3.09 18.05
CA ILE A 854 -20.29 1.79 18.19
C ILE A 854 -18.95 1.95 18.93
N GLY A 855 -18.83 1.35 20.11
CA GLY A 855 -17.61 1.31 20.92
C GLY A 855 -16.80 0.02 20.73
N GLU A 856 -15.49 0.12 20.92
CA GLU A 856 -14.59 -1.05 20.90
C GLU A 856 -14.96 -2.07 21.99
N GLY A 857 -14.88 -1.69 23.27
CA GLY A 857 -15.27 -2.54 24.39
C GLY A 857 -16.73 -2.34 24.85
N TYR A 858 -17.29 -3.33 25.56
CA TYR A 858 -18.58 -3.16 26.26
C TYR A 858 -18.55 -2.01 27.26
N ALA A 859 -17.42 -1.82 27.96
CA ALA A 859 -17.24 -0.72 28.91
C ALA A 859 -17.37 0.64 28.20
N THR A 860 -16.55 0.88 27.17
CA THR A 860 -16.61 2.06 26.29
C THR A 860 -18.03 2.31 25.76
N ALA A 861 -18.70 1.27 25.23
CA ALA A 861 -20.07 1.39 24.73
C ALA A 861 -21.08 1.77 25.83
N ALA A 862 -20.99 1.16 27.02
CA ALA A 862 -21.90 1.43 28.13
C ALA A 862 -21.68 2.84 28.74
N THR A 863 -20.44 3.27 28.93
CA THR A 863 -20.13 4.65 29.37
C THR A 863 -20.67 5.68 28.37
N VAL A 864 -20.52 5.41 27.06
CA VAL A 864 -21.04 6.28 25.99
C VAL A 864 -22.58 6.26 25.95
N ALA A 865 -23.23 5.14 26.27
CA ALA A 865 -24.70 5.06 26.38
C ALA A 865 -25.23 5.88 27.57
N GLU A 866 -24.57 5.77 28.74
CA GLU A 866 -24.90 6.55 29.93
C GLU A 866 -24.73 8.06 29.68
N ALA A 867 -23.67 8.46 28.96
CA ALA A 867 -23.41 9.85 28.59
C ALA A 867 -24.39 10.42 27.55
N LEU A 868 -24.89 9.60 26.63
CA LEU A 868 -25.82 10.04 25.58
C LEU A 868 -27.29 9.98 26.04
N GLY A 869 -27.65 8.99 26.85
CA GLY A 869 -29.04 8.67 27.21
C GLY A 869 -29.79 7.84 26.18
N HIS A 870 -29.07 7.20 25.23
CA HIS A 870 -29.65 6.29 24.24
C HIS A 870 -28.73 5.09 23.97
N ALA A 871 -29.26 4.08 23.29
CA ALA A 871 -28.53 2.85 23.01
C ALA A 871 -27.26 3.06 22.18
N THR A 872 -26.30 2.15 22.41
CA THR A 872 -25.00 2.07 21.73
C THR A 872 -24.65 0.60 21.48
N VAL A 873 -23.56 0.35 20.78
CA VAL A 873 -23.15 -1.00 20.38
C VAL A 873 -21.72 -1.29 20.82
N ALA A 874 -21.47 -2.47 21.37
CA ALA A 874 -20.14 -3.00 21.63
C ALA A 874 -19.71 -3.97 20.53
N ALA A 875 -18.63 -3.65 19.81
CA ALA A 875 -18.00 -4.55 18.83
C ALA A 875 -17.06 -5.58 19.47
N PHE A 876 -16.77 -5.42 20.76
CA PHE A 876 -15.89 -6.22 21.63
C PHE A 876 -14.38 -6.14 21.40
N ASP A 877 -13.91 -5.80 20.21
CA ASP A 877 -12.51 -5.47 19.91
C ASP A 877 -12.37 -4.72 18.57
N SER A 878 -11.28 -3.95 18.44
CA SER A 878 -10.92 -3.15 17.26
C SER A 878 -10.95 -3.93 15.95
N GLY A 879 -10.57 -5.21 15.98
CA GLY A 879 -10.61 -6.09 14.81
C GLY A 879 -12.02 -6.37 14.26
N ASN A 880 -13.06 -6.17 15.07
CA ASN A 880 -14.46 -6.42 14.72
C ASN A 880 -15.25 -5.12 14.41
N LEU A 881 -14.69 -3.94 14.70
CA LEU A 881 -15.37 -2.64 14.52
C LEU A 881 -15.93 -2.45 13.11
N GLN A 882 -15.14 -2.74 12.07
CA GLN A 882 -15.56 -2.54 10.68
C GLN A 882 -16.71 -3.48 10.29
N ALA A 883 -16.61 -4.78 10.60
CA ALA A 883 -17.64 -5.76 10.29
C ALA A 883 -18.99 -5.45 11.00
N VAL A 884 -18.93 -4.95 12.24
CA VAL A 884 -20.11 -4.51 12.99
C VAL A 884 -20.69 -3.20 12.43
N ALA A 885 -19.83 -2.24 12.05
CA ALA A 885 -20.26 -0.98 11.45
C ALA A 885 -20.94 -1.20 10.09
N GLU A 886 -20.34 -1.99 9.20
CA GLU A 886 -20.91 -2.33 7.88
C GLU A 886 -22.25 -3.05 8.03
N ALA A 887 -22.35 -4.05 8.91
CA ALA A 887 -23.58 -4.80 9.13
C ALA A 887 -24.72 -3.95 9.71
N LEU A 888 -24.42 -3.03 10.62
CA LEU A 888 -25.42 -2.13 11.20
C LEU A 888 -25.79 -0.98 10.27
N HIS A 889 -24.85 -0.43 9.51
CA HIS A 889 -25.14 0.58 8.50
C HIS A 889 -26.02 0.02 7.37
N ALA A 890 -25.75 -1.22 6.93
CA ALA A 890 -26.63 -1.91 5.98
C ALA A 890 -28.06 -2.14 6.53
N LYS A 891 -28.22 -2.33 7.85
CA LYS A 891 -29.53 -2.51 8.51
C LYS A 891 -30.25 -1.20 8.81
N PHE A 892 -29.52 -0.11 9.06
CA PHE A 892 -30.07 1.22 9.34
C PHE A 892 -29.35 2.30 8.51
N PRO A 893 -29.52 2.31 7.18
CA PRO A 893 -28.76 3.19 6.27
C PRO A 893 -28.97 4.68 6.53
N ASP A 894 -30.17 5.07 7.01
CA ASP A 894 -30.53 6.46 7.29
C ASP A 894 -29.93 7.02 8.59
N LYS A 895 -29.28 6.17 9.41
CA LYS A 895 -28.67 6.58 10.69
C LYS A 895 -27.18 6.88 10.50
N PRO A 896 -26.68 8.07 10.89
CA PRO A 896 -25.26 8.34 10.83
C PRO A 896 -24.50 7.46 11.84
N VAL A 897 -23.30 7.03 11.45
CA VAL A 897 -22.46 6.11 12.24
C VAL A 897 -21.33 6.87 12.94
N VAL A 898 -21.16 6.61 14.24
CA VAL A 898 -20.06 7.15 15.05
C VAL A 898 -19.31 6.00 15.71
N ILE A 899 -17.99 5.93 15.51
CA ILE A 899 -17.13 4.89 16.10
C ILE A 899 -16.36 5.49 17.28
N ALA A 900 -16.66 5.05 18.49
CA ALA A 900 -15.93 5.40 19.71
C ALA A 900 -14.77 4.40 19.92
N GLY A 901 -13.60 4.76 19.40
CA GLY A 901 -12.39 3.96 19.50
C GLY A 901 -11.50 4.34 20.68
N ASP A 902 -10.59 3.45 21.02
CA ASP A 902 -9.60 3.65 22.07
C ASP A 902 -8.34 4.37 21.48
N ASP A 903 -7.67 5.22 22.26
CA ASP A 903 -6.45 5.97 21.84
C ASP A 903 -5.19 5.41 22.52
N ASP A 904 -4.70 4.28 21.99
CA ASP A 904 -3.60 3.45 22.52
C ASP A 904 -2.20 4.08 22.38
N ARG A 905 -2.02 5.35 22.76
CA ARG A 905 -0.72 6.06 22.56
C ARG A 905 0.47 5.38 23.23
N GLN A 906 0.23 4.67 24.33
CA GLN A 906 1.24 3.82 24.98
C GLN A 906 1.74 2.72 24.03
N VAL A 907 0.83 2.07 23.31
CA VAL A 907 1.13 1.05 22.29
C VAL A 907 1.81 1.70 21.09
N GLN A 908 1.39 2.89 20.69
CA GLN A 908 2.04 3.65 19.62
C GLN A 908 3.53 3.93 19.91
N ILE A 909 3.85 4.40 21.12
CA ILE A 909 5.24 4.66 21.54
C ILE A 909 6.06 3.36 21.62
N THR A 910 5.45 2.26 22.08
CA THR A 910 6.18 1.00 22.37
C THR A 910 6.21 -0.02 21.23
N GLN A 911 5.32 0.10 20.23
CA GLN A 911 5.18 -0.83 19.11
C GLN A 911 5.12 -0.14 17.74
N GLY A 912 4.98 1.20 17.68
CA GLY A 912 4.91 1.98 16.45
C GLY A 912 3.50 2.09 15.83
N VAL A 913 2.47 1.51 16.45
CA VAL A 913 1.10 1.46 15.93
C VAL A 913 0.06 1.72 17.03
N ASN A 914 -1.06 2.34 16.67
CA ASN A 914 -2.18 2.64 17.57
C ASN A 914 -3.43 1.88 17.06
N PRO A 915 -3.59 0.58 17.40
CA PRO A 915 -4.55 -0.29 16.74
C PRO A 915 -6.01 0.12 16.97
N GLY A 916 -6.41 0.51 18.19
CA GLY A 916 -7.76 1.02 18.46
C GLY A 916 -8.10 2.23 17.57
N ARG A 917 -7.19 3.21 17.53
CA ARG A 917 -7.35 4.43 16.71
C ARG A 917 -7.43 4.14 15.22
N THR A 918 -6.48 3.37 14.68
CA THR A 918 -6.45 3.02 13.25
C THR A 918 -7.70 2.24 12.84
N LYS A 919 -8.11 1.23 13.62
CA LYS A 919 -9.28 0.40 13.28
C LYS A 919 -10.60 1.15 13.40
N ALA A 920 -10.73 2.05 14.37
CA ALA A 920 -11.90 2.93 14.46
C ALA A 920 -11.99 3.90 13.27
N GLN A 921 -10.87 4.43 12.79
CA GLN A 921 -10.81 5.27 11.59
C GLN A 921 -11.14 4.49 10.31
N GLU A 922 -10.61 3.27 10.15
CA GLU A 922 -10.94 2.37 9.03
C GLU A 922 -12.44 2.01 9.02
N ALA A 923 -13.00 1.61 10.17
CA ALA A 923 -14.42 1.30 10.32
C ALA A 923 -15.32 2.51 10.01
N ALA A 924 -15.00 3.69 10.52
CA ALA A 924 -15.74 4.92 10.22
C ALA A 924 -15.69 5.25 8.72
N LYS A 925 -14.50 5.14 8.09
CA LYS A 925 -14.32 5.39 6.66
C LYS A 925 -15.11 4.41 5.79
N ALA A 926 -15.20 3.14 6.17
CA ALA A 926 -15.93 2.12 5.42
C ALA A 926 -17.43 2.41 5.26
N VAL A 927 -18.04 3.12 6.22
CA VAL A 927 -19.48 3.45 6.25
C VAL A 927 -19.79 4.95 6.15
N GLY A 928 -18.81 5.77 5.75
CA GLY A 928 -18.99 7.24 5.68
C GLY A 928 -19.25 7.93 7.03
N GLY A 929 -19.01 7.23 8.14
CA GLY A 929 -19.21 7.71 9.51
C GLY A 929 -18.01 8.48 10.06
N LYS A 930 -18.01 8.68 11.39
CA LYS A 930 -16.98 9.47 12.09
C LYS A 930 -16.38 8.72 13.28
N ALA A 931 -15.05 8.67 13.35
CA ALA A 931 -14.35 8.16 14.54
C ALA A 931 -14.20 9.27 15.60
N ILE A 932 -14.38 8.91 16.87
CA ILE A 932 -14.18 9.77 18.05
C ILE A 932 -13.28 9.05 19.06
N PHE A 933 -12.47 9.83 19.78
CA PHE A 933 -11.46 9.34 20.72
C PHE A 933 -11.50 10.16 22.01
N PRO A 934 -11.24 9.56 23.18
CA PRO A 934 -11.23 10.26 24.45
C PRO A 934 -10.10 11.29 24.51
N ILE A 935 -10.44 12.52 24.94
CA ILE A 935 -9.48 13.58 25.24
C ILE A 935 -9.34 13.64 26.76
N PHE A 936 -8.20 13.16 27.25
CA PHE A 936 -7.85 13.17 28.67
C PHE A 936 -7.31 14.54 29.12
N ALA A 937 -7.18 14.75 30.43
CA ALA A 937 -6.56 15.96 30.95
C ALA A 937 -5.05 16.00 30.62
N PRO A 938 -4.42 17.19 30.62
CA PRO A 938 -2.99 17.33 30.38
C PRO A 938 -2.16 16.43 31.33
N GLY A 939 -1.31 15.57 30.75
CA GLY A 939 -0.43 14.65 31.48
C GLY A 939 -1.00 13.23 31.73
N GLU A 940 -2.27 12.97 31.44
CA GLU A 940 -2.90 11.65 31.67
C GLU A 940 -2.59 10.65 30.54
N ASN A 941 -2.81 11.04 29.27
CA ASN A 941 -2.48 10.28 28.05
C ASN A 941 -1.49 11.06 27.15
N ALA A 942 -0.43 11.59 27.77
CA ALA A 942 0.68 12.23 27.07
C ALA A 942 1.99 11.82 27.73
N TYR A 943 3.02 11.56 26.91
CA TYR A 943 4.34 11.25 27.42
C TYR A 943 5.04 12.56 27.84
N PRO A 944 5.61 12.67 29.07
CA PRO A 944 6.30 13.87 29.53
C PRO A 944 7.50 14.21 28.64
N LYS A 945 7.63 15.47 28.22
CA LYS A 945 8.71 15.93 27.33
C LYS A 945 10.08 15.98 28.03
N GLU A 946 10.08 15.96 29.36
CA GLU A 946 11.25 16.05 30.23
C GLU A 946 11.93 14.69 30.43
N LEU A 947 11.26 13.59 30.08
CA LEU A 947 11.80 12.24 30.14
C LEU A 947 12.45 11.87 28.80
N PRO A 948 13.54 11.06 28.80
CA PRO A 948 14.14 10.58 27.57
C PRO A 948 13.11 9.84 26.70
N PRO A 949 13.12 10.02 25.37
CA PRO A 949 12.13 9.43 24.48
C PRO A 949 12.19 7.90 24.48
N ILE A 950 11.03 7.28 24.34
CA ILE A 950 10.88 5.83 24.17
C ILE A 950 10.61 5.57 22.69
N THR A 951 11.29 4.58 22.13
CA THR A 951 11.08 4.10 20.77
C THR A 951 10.67 2.64 20.81
N PRO A 952 10.01 2.11 19.76
CA PRO A 952 9.70 0.69 19.68
C PRO A 952 10.95 -0.21 19.74
N GLU A 953 12.14 0.32 19.46
CA GLU A 953 13.42 -0.39 19.60
C GLU A 953 13.95 -0.38 21.04
N ASN A 954 14.05 0.79 21.69
CA ASN A 954 14.57 0.82 23.06
C ASN A 954 13.63 0.11 24.06
N TYR A 955 12.32 0.11 23.80
CA TYR A 955 11.35 -0.68 24.57
C TYR A 955 11.53 -2.20 24.35
N ARG A 956 11.79 -2.66 23.12
CA ARG A 956 12.15 -4.06 22.83
C ARG A 956 13.45 -4.46 23.54
N ASN A 957 14.44 -3.59 23.57
CA ASN A 957 15.71 -3.82 24.26
C ASN A 957 15.52 -3.89 25.79
N HIS A 958 14.70 -3.02 26.36
CA HIS A 958 14.31 -3.07 27.77
C HIS A 958 13.60 -4.38 28.14
N LEU A 959 12.58 -4.82 27.39
CA LEU A 959 11.89 -6.09 27.63
C LEU A 959 12.83 -7.30 27.52
N HIS A 960 13.75 -7.28 26.55
CA HIS A 960 14.78 -8.32 26.43
C HIS A 960 15.74 -8.30 27.63
N ALA A 961 16.17 -7.12 28.08
CA ALA A 961 17.07 -6.97 29.20
C ALA A 961 16.44 -7.38 30.53
N GLU A 962 15.21 -6.93 30.81
CA GLU A 962 14.42 -7.33 31.98
C GLU A 962 14.28 -8.86 32.04
N LYS A 963 13.87 -9.50 30.93
CA LYS A 963 13.77 -10.96 30.84
C LYS A 963 15.10 -11.67 31.10
N ARG A 964 16.21 -11.18 30.52
CA ARG A 964 17.55 -11.78 30.72
C ARG A 964 18.03 -11.65 32.17
N LEU A 965 17.81 -10.50 32.80
CA LEU A 965 18.16 -10.25 34.21
C LEU A 965 17.30 -11.09 35.15
N ALA A 966 15.99 -11.22 34.88
CA ALA A 966 15.10 -12.09 35.63
C ALA A 966 15.46 -13.59 35.48
N ASP A 967 15.80 -14.04 34.27
CA ASP A 967 16.28 -15.41 34.03
C ASP A 967 17.62 -15.69 34.74
N ALA A 968 18.49 -14.69 34.86
CA ALA A 968 19.74 -14.80 35.62
C ALA A 968 19.52 -14.81 37.14
N ALA A 969 18.64 -13.95 37.67
CA ALA A 969 18.22 -13.99 39.07
C ALA A 969 17.52 -15.31 39.45
N ALA A 970 16.82 -15.93 38.50
CA ALA A 970 16.24 -17.27 38.64
C ALA A 970 17.24 -18.42 38.39
N GLY A 971 18.53 -18.13 38.19
CA GLY A 971 19.59 -19.13 37.99
C GLY A 971 19.55 -19.88 36.65
N LYS A 972 18.73 -19.46 35.69
CA LYS A 972 18.60 -20.12 34.36
C LYS A 972 19.72 -19.72 33.38
N VAL A 973 20.35 -18.58 33.61
CA VAL A 973 21.40 -18.00 32.76
C VAL A 973 22.51 -17.47 33.67
N GLN A 974 23.77 -17.80 33.40
CA GLN A 974 24.90 -17.11 34.01
C GLN A 974 25.24 -15.88 33.15
N LEU A 975 25.33 -14.72 33.79
CA LEU A 975 25.77 -13.46 33.18
C LEU A 975 27.09 -13.04 33.82
N SER A 976 28.02 -12.48 33.05
CA SER A 976 29.17 -11.79 33.64
C SER A 976 28.73 -10.46 34.26
N GLU A 977 29.57 -9.87 35.12
CA GLU A 977 29.31 -8.53 35.65
C GLU A 977 29.19 -7.49 34.53
N ALA A 978 29.99 -7.61 33.47
CA ALA A 978 29.95 -6.74 32.30
C ALA A 978 28.66 -6.91 31.46
N ASP A 979 28.18 -8.14 31.28
CA ASP A 979 26.89 -8.37 30.60
C ASP A 979 25.73 -7.86 31.45
N THR A 980 25.82 -8.04 32.77
CA THR A 980 24.82 -7.53 33.74
C THR A 980 24.76 -6.00 33.73
N ALA A 981 25.90 -5.31 33.61
CA ALA A 981 25.95 -3.86 33.47
C ALA A 981 25.27 -3.38 32.17
N LYS A 982 25.64 -3.96 31.02
CA LYS A 982 25.03 -3.60 29.71
C LYS A 982 23.52 -3.86 29.64
N LEU A 983 23.05 -4.94 30.26
CA LEU A 983 21.61 -5.21 30.34
C LEU A 983 20.91 -4.17 31.23
N LYS A 984 21.53 -3.73 32.33
CA LYS A 984 20.98 -2.65 33.16
C LYS A 984 20.95 -1.30 32.44
N GLU A 985 21.97 -0.98 31.65
CA GLU A 985 22.00 0.22 30.79
C GLU A 985 20.89 0.22 29.73
N SER A 986 20.39 -0.96 29.34
CA SER A 986 19.28 -1.12 28.38
C SER A 986 17.89 -1.02 29.02
N LEU A 987 17.78 -0.82 30.34
CA LEU A 987 16.49 -0.68 31.01
C LEU A 987 15.98 0.77 30.93
N LEU A 988 14.68 0.94 30.67
CA LEU A 988 14.01 2.21 30.89
C LEU A 988 14.02 2.58 32.38
N ASN A 989 14.15 3.87 32.68
CA ASN A 989 14.15 4.36 34.06
C ASN A 989 12.73 4.41 34.67
N ASP A 990 12.66 4.52 36.00
CA ASP A 990 11.39 4.51 36.74
C ASP A 990 10.41 5.60 36.28
N GLY A 991 10.90 6.78 35.85
CA GLY A 991 10.06 7.85 35.31
C GLY A 991 9.44 7.48 33.97
N GLN A 992 10.22 6.88 33.06
CA GLN A 992 9.75 6.37 31.77
C GLN A 992 8.71 5.26 31.96
N LEU A 993 8.94 4.34 32.90
CA LEU A 993 8.01 3.25 33.22
C LEU A 993 6.73 3.76 33.90
N ALA A 994 6.84 4.76 34.79
CA ALA A 994 5.68 5.42 35.40
C ALA A 994 4.84 6.15 34.35
N ALA A 995 5.46 6.85 33.39
CA ALA A 995 4.77 7.51 32.28
C ALA A 995 4.02 6.51 31.38
N LEU A 996 4.67 5.42 30.95
CA LEU A 996 3.99 4.35 30.20
C LEU A 996 2.83 3.74 31.00
N SER A 997 3.02 3.50 32.30
CA SER A 997 1.98 2.98 33.19
C SER A 997 0.80 3.95 33.38
N ASN A 998 1.04 5.26 33.35
CA ASN A 998 -0.01 6.27 33.40
C ASN A 998 -0.81 6.33 32.09
N MET A 999 -0.13 6.37 30.94
CA MET A 999 -0.79 6.36 29.63
C MET A 999 -1.62 5.10 29.41
N LYS A 1000 -1.13 3.93 29.86
CA LYS A 1000 -1.85 2.66 29.80
C LYS A 1000 -3.15 2.61 30.63
N LYS A 1001 -3.33 3.55 31.57
CA LYS A 1001 -4.56 3.67 32.38
C LYS A 1001 -5.59 4.62 31.78
N HIS A 1002 -5.28 5.25 30.64
CA HIS A 1002 -6.06 6.32 30.03
C HIS A 1002 -6.18 6.08 28.52
N THR A 1003 -6.86 5.01 28.10
CA THR A 1003 -7.00 4.65 26.67
C THR A 1003 -8.40 4.87 26.12
N ASP A 1004 -9.45 4.59 26.90
CA ASP A 1004 -10.85 4.54 26.44
C ASP A 1004 -11.77 5.58 27.15
N PHE A 1005 -13.03 5.70 26.70
CA PHE A 1005 -14.01 6.61 27.32
C PHE A 1005 -14.43 6.16 28.74
N ASN A 1006 -14.26 4.90 29.14
CA ASN A 1006 -14.52 4.43 30.51
C ASN A 1006 -13.39 4.87 31.45
N ASP A 1007 -12.14 4.87 30.99
CA ASP A 1007 -11.01 5.42 31.73
C ASP A 1007 -11.12 6.95 31.85
N LEU A 1008 -11.69 7.64 30.84
CA LEU A 1008 -12.05 9.07 30.94
C LEU A 1008 -13.13 9.31 32.00
N SER A 1009 -14.07 8.38 32.17
CA SER A 1009 -15.10 8.43 33.23
C SER A 1009 -14.55 8.21 34.64
N GLU A 1010 -13.73 7.16 34.82
CA GLU A 1010 -13.40 6.63 36.16
C GLU A 1010 -11.99 6.97 36.66
N ARG A 1011 -11.09 7.46 35.80
CA ARG A 1011 -9.66 7.69 36.14
C ARG A 1011 -9.16 9.08 35.80
N SER A 1012 -9.70 9.70 34.75
CA SER A 1012 -9.37 11.09 34.42
C SER A 1012 -9.94 12.06 35.46
N SER A 1013 -9.18 13.13 35.71
CA SER A 1013 -9.64 14.31 36.43
C SER A 1013 -10.82 15.04 35.76
N LEU A 1014 -11.13 14.74 34.48
CA LEU A 1014 -12.32 15.25 33.79
C LEU A 1014 -13.61 14.49 34.13
N GLY A 1015 -13.50 13.22 34.56
CA GLY A 1015 -14.60 12.35 34.99
C GLY A 1015 -15.75 12.18 33.99
N LYS A 1016 -16.91 11.78 34.51
CA LYS A 1016 -18.17 11.60 33.76
C LYS A 1016 -18.58 12.85 32.96
N ASP A 1017 -18.43 14.04 33.53
CA ASP A 1017 -18.65 15.33 32.85
C ASP A 1017 -17.72 15.53 31.64
N GLY A 1018 -16.51 14.97 31.67
CA GLY A 1018 -15.58 14.92 30.54
C GLY A 1018 -16.13 14.10 29.39
N VAL A 1019 -16.60 12.88 29.68
CA VAL A 1019 -17.26 12.01 28.68
C VAL A 1019 -18.51 12.68 28.11
N GLU A 1020 -19.41 13.17 28.97
CA GLU A 1020 -20.67 13.77 28.53
C GLU A 1020 -20.45 14.94 27.56
N ARG A 1021 -19.55 15.87 27.91
CA ARG A 1021 -19.22 17.02 27.04
C ARG A 1021 -18.63 16.57 25.70
N GLN A 1022 -17.69 15.64 25.70
CA GLN A 1022 -17.02 15.19 24.46
C GLN A 1022 -17.97 14.42 23.55
N VAL A 1023 -18.67 13.43 24.11
CA VAL A 1023 -19.53 12.51 23.36
C VAL A 1023 -20.78 13.21 22.87
N ARG A 1024 -21.50 13.98 23.71
CA ARG A 1024 -22.68 14.75 23.26
C ARG A 1024 -22.30 15.79 22.21
N SER A 1025 -21.15 16.46 22.34
CA SER A 1025 -20.67 17.43 21.33
C SER A 1025 -20.37 16.74 19.99
N ALA A 1026 -19.65 15.62 20.02
CA ALA A 1026 -19.24 14.93 18.79
C ALA A 1026 -20.43 14.27 18.06
N VAL A 1027 -21.32 13.59 18.78
CA VAL A 1027 -22.55 12.99 18.21
C VAL A 1027 -23.54 14.08 17.80
N GLY A 1028 -23.71 15.12 18.61
CA GLY A 1028 -24.56 16.28 18.29
C GLY A 1028 -24.11 16.98 17.01
N LYS A 1029 -22.79 17.16 16.80
CA LYS A 1029 -22.26 17.68 15.53
C LYS A 1029 -22.59 16.76 14.35
N VAL A 1030 -22.41 15.44 14.49
CA VAL A 1030 -22.75 14.49 13.42
C VAL A 1030 -24.25 14.53 13.06
N LEU A 1031 -25.13 14.65 14.06
CA LEU A 1031 -26.57 14.79 13.84
C LEU A 1031 -26.95 16.13 13.17
N LEU A 1032 -26.24 17.21 13.50
CA LEU A 1032 -26.42 18.51 12.82
C LEU A 1032 -25.93 18.48 11.36
N ASP A 1033 -24.73 17.93 11.13
CA ASP A 1033 -24.13 17.78 9.79
C ASP A 1033 -25.05 16.91 8.89
N GLU A 1034 -25.61 15.82 9.43
CA GLU A 1034 -26.53 14.93 8.70
C GLU A 1034 -27.93 15.53 8.51
N GLY A 1035 -28.49 16.20 9.53
CA GLY A 1035 -29.77 16.93 9.40
C GLY A 1035 -29.71 18.06 8.36
N GLN A 1036 -28.56 18.72 8.21
CA GLN A 1036 -28.32 19.68 7.13
C GLN A 1036 -28.29 19.00 5.75
N ARG A 1037 -27.58 17.87 5.62
CA ARG A 1037 -27.56 17.07 4.37
C ARG A 1037 -28.95 16.60 3.96
N GLN A 1038 -29.72 16.02 4.90
CA GLN A 1038 -31.09 15.57 4.66
C GLN A 1038 -32.01 16.73 4.27
N LYS A 1039 -31.90 17.90 4.94
CA LYS A 1039 -32.66 19.10 4.53
C LYS A 1039 -32.32 19.55 3.11
N VAL A 1040 -31.04 19.53 2.73
CA VAL A 1040 -30.59 19.85 1.37
C VAL A 1040 -31.12 18.82 0.35
N GLN A 1041 -31.11 17.54 0.67
CA GLN A 1041 -31.68 16.48 -0.18
C GLN A 1041 -33.21 16.61 -0.29
N GLN A 1042 -33.91 16.94 0.79
CA GLN A 1042 -35.36 17.16 0.76
C GLN A 1042 -35.73 18.40 -0.06
N LEU A 1043 -34.95 19.48 0.03
CA LEU A 1043 -35.13 20.65 -0.82
C LEU A 1043 -34.86 20.34 -2.31
N LYS A 1044 -33.83 19.55 -2.64
CA LYS A 1044 -33.63 19.00 -4.00
C LYS A 1044 -34.88 18.23 -4.47
N GLN A 1045 -35.38 17.31 -3.64
CA GLN A 1045 -36.51 16.46 -4.00
C GLN A 1045 -37.81 17.26 -4.16
N GLN A 1046 -38.05 18.25 -3.30
CA GLN A 1046 -39.21 19.15 -3.43
C GLN A 1046 -39.12 20.05 -4.67
N ASP A 1047 -37.92 20.46 -5.09
CA ASP A 1047 -37.76 21.22 -6.33
C ASP A 1047 -37.99 20.32 -7.56
N ILE A 1048 -37.49 19.08 -7.56
CA ILE A 1048 -37.81 18.07 -8.58
C ILE A 1048 -39.31 17.79 -8.64
N GLU A 1049 -39.98 17.54 -7.50
CA GLU A 1049 -41.43 17.33 -7.44
C GLU A 1049 -42.24 18.56 -7.87
N GLN A 1050 -41.75 19.78 -7.61
CA GLN A 1050 -42.39 21.00 -8.11
C GLN A 1050 -42.18 21.17 -9.62
N GLN A 1051 -41.02 20.80 -10.16
CA GLN A 1051 -40.80 20.72 -11.59
C GLN A 1051 -41.80 19.72 -12.19
N GLU A 1052 -41.86 18.47 -11.70
CA GLU A 1052 -42.85 17.41 -12.05
C GLU A 1052 -44.34 17.72 -11.68
N GLN A 1053 -44.63 18.90 -11.13
CA GLN A 1053 -46.01 19.38 -10.93
C GLN A 1053 -46.36 20.58 -11.80
N ARG A 1054 -45.40 21.48 -12.04
CA ARG A 1054 -45.55 22.57 -13.02
C ARG A 1054 -45.68 21.98 -14.42
N GLN A 1055 -44.79 21.04 -14.70
CA GLN A 1055 -44.86 20.17 -15.85
C GLN A 1055 -46.26 19.46 -15.83
N ARG A 1056 -46.78 18.82 -14.76
CA ARG A 1056 -48.11 18.10 -14.76
C ARG A 1056 -49.33 18.98 -14.91
N ARG A 1057 -49.20 20.27 -14.62
CA ARG A 1057 -50.24 21.23 -14.97
C ARG A 1057 -50.18 21.54 -16.46
N ALA A 1058 -48.99 21.65 -17.06
CA ALA A 1058 -48.86 21.62 -18.51
C ALA A 1058 -49.37 20.30 -19.14
N ARG A 1059 -49.40 19.14 -18.41
CA ARG A 1059 -50.09 17.90 -18.87
C ARG A 1059 -51.57 18.06 -19.16
N THR A 1060 -52.23 18.96 -18.46
CA THR A 1060 -53.69 18.90 -18.29
C THR A 1060 -54.42 20.11 -18.89
N TYR A 1061 -53.71 21.00 -19.59
CA TYR A 1061 -54.22 22.20 -20.25
C TYR A 1061 -53.88 22.23 -21.74
#